data_AF-L1P876-F1
#
_entry.id   AF-L1P876-F1
#
_cell.length_a   1.000
_cell.length_b   1.000
_cell.length_c   1.000
_cell.angle_alpha   90.00
_cell.angle_beta   90.00
_cell.angle_gamma   90.00
#
_symmetry.space_group_name_H-M   'P 1'
#
loop_
_entity.id
_entity.type
_entity.pdbx_description
1 polymer ?
#
loop_
_entity_poly.entity_id
_entity_poly.type
_entity_poly.pdbx_seq_one_letter_code
_entity_poly.pdbx_strand_id
1 'polypeptide(L)'
;MNQNTTNSYISKSLDKIKKIDKQLKAKKFNIKNIGRLILSTEEIISYLFNSVLIGEFITDTNFENLNSSQEGLDFSVIKNFELLSLENILANNKKIPDSTRSNIEIFKKRIIQINSIIFDLYIPLVKDVRVILKNQETDIVITSSYKYQITNNDDYVLKIFFLNIYLCLIDILFDEKQYCFDRISSVKDEVLSIEKKSELRFLKNQIEKIKKKATFLLFKWCKRTKVSGVSLYIDKGIESYETELKNYGDNWTSLVDYINNHYYNEKSEKRKIAEKKLTKSFADIKDKNFEEFSCREIHLYIKYYKDINKNLDKLDEIILFLEEWKDEEEINNEEKNIRTIIYNYARNNRFSLFTETSDDREDLQKQYNKIDNKDNKNYFLQYKFIDKSIQLLNTELKQTNETTTIEEIDKIETYLKKIESEYITYKKNIEWILEHIYFIYRVSFKECIIDDIFIYSSFLLPLDNRKSKDRFEKITDDFRELKSQLPLFRKMAEFNGDVSKVKEELLQFDEKIEKHDTKTIELMGLFSAIIAFVMGSIPTFQYLKNIFDVGIFFVVFGTSLISFLLVLLFITGRIKVNKEQKWWKSPILYFYAAMIIIASVLSYFNPKDNERKTTTLKQTEKTIIEEKITSNKAIDTLKQSKITKEHTTSTKDSLK
;
A
#
# COMPACT_ATOMS: atom_id res chain seq x y z
N MET A 1 -24.88 -34.39 0.85
CA MET A 1 -25.66 -35.63 0.97
C MET A 1 -24.93 -36.83 0.36
N ASN A 2 -25.20 -38.03 0.92
CA ASN A 2 -24.56 -39.33 0.70
C ASN A 2 -24.49 -39.82 -0.77
N GLN A 3 -23.34 -39.66 -1.44
CA GLN A 3 -23.07 -40.36 -2.72
C GLN A 3 -21.76 -41.18 -2.78
N ASN A 4 -21.02 -41.37 -1.67
CA ASN A 4 -19.75 -42.12 -1.71
C ASN A 4 -19.64 -43.37 -0.82
N THR A 5 -20.70 -43.76 -0.10
CA THR A 5 -20.64 -44.96 0.77
C THR A 5 -20.51 -46.28 0.00
N THR A 6 -20.74 -46.30 -1.32
CA THR A 6 -20.58 -47.51 -2.14
C THR A 6 -19.16 -47.73 -2.69
N ASN A 7 -18.25 -46.75 -2.57
CA ASN A 7 -16.91 -46.84 -3.19
C ASN A 7 -15.70 -46.59 -2.26
N SER A 8 -15.90 -46.48 -0.94
CA SER A 8 -14.80 -46.39 0.05
C SER A 8 -13.84 -47.58 -0.03
N TYR A 9 -12.53 -47.32 -0.20
CA TYR A 9 -11.51 -48.37 -0.15
C TYR A 9 -11.34 -48.90 1.27
N ILE A 10 -11.55 -48.08 2.29
CA ILE A 10 -11.51 -48.50 3.68
C ILE A 10 -12.66 -49.47 4.00
N SER A 11 -13.90 -49.14 3.63
CA SER A 11 -15.04 -50.05 3.83
C SER A 11 -14.83 -51.37 3.08
N LYS A 12 -14.37 -51.32 1.82
CA LYS A 12 -14.03 -52.52 1.05
C LYS A 12 -12.94 -53.36 1.72
N SER A 13 -11.96 -52.72 2.35
CA SER A 13 -10.91 -53.39 3.11
C SER A 13 -11.49 -54.10 4.33
N LEU A 14 -12.30 -53.42 5.14
CA LEU A 14 -12.93 -53.99 6.33
C LEU A 14 -13.86 -55.16 6.01
N ASP A 15 -14.64 -55.08 4.94
CA ASP A 15 -15.52 -56.18 4.52
C ASP A 15 -14.73 -57.44 4.11
N LYS A 16 -13.59 -57.27 3.44
CA LYS A 16 -12.69 -58.39 3.10
C LYS A 16 -12.05 -58.97 4.35
N ILE A 17 -11.60 -58.12 5.28
CA ILE A 17 -11.04 -58.53 6.57
C ILE A 17 -12.05 -59.39 7.34
N LYS A 18 -13.31 -58.94 7.48
CA LYS A 18 -14.40 -59.72 8.11
C LYS A 18 -14.62 -61.08 7.46
N LYS A 19 -14.55 -61.15 6.12
CA LYS A 19 -14.67 -62.41 5.37
C LYS A 19 -13.51 -63.37 5.65
N ILE A 20 -12.28 -62.86 5.75
CA ILE A 20 -11.10 -63.66 6.08
C ILE A 20 -11.21 -64.18 7.51
N ASP A 21 -11.54 -63.32 8.48
CA ASP A 21 -11.71 -63.71 9.89
C ASP A 21 -12.74 -64.84 10.05
N LYS A 22 -13.90 -64.72 9.39
CA LYS A 22 -14.93 -65.76 9.36
C LYS A 22 -14.43 -67.09 8.78
N GLN A 23 -13.55 -67.05 7.77
CA GLN A 23 -12.96 -68.25 7.18
C GLN A 23 -11.92 -68.90 8.10
N LEU A 24 -11.14 -68.11 8.84
CA LEU A 24 -10.17 -68.61 9.82
C LEU A 24 -10.86 -69.26 11.04
N LYS A 25 -11.97 -68.69 11.51
CA LYS A 25 -12.77 -69.21 12.62
C LYS A 25 -13.67 -70.40 12.26
N ALA A 26 -13.68 -70.84 11.00
CA ALA A 26 -14.49 -71.97 10.58
C ALA A 26 -13.96 -73.28 11.20
N LYS A 27 -14.87 -74.14 11.70
CA LYS A 27 -14.54 -75.43 12.37
C LYS A 27 -13.60 -76.36 11.57
N LYS A 28 -13.51 -76.21 10.25
CA LYS A 28 -12.56 -76.91 9.37
C LYS A 28 -11.94 -75.93 8.39
N PHE A 29 -10.77 -75.38 8.72
CA PHE A 29 -10.00 -74.54 7.79
C PHE A 29 -9.42 -75.38 6.65
N ASN A 30 -9.68 -75.01 5.40
CA ASN A 30 -9.13 -75.69 4.22
C ASN A 30 -7.81 -75.04 3.79
N ILE A 31 -6.68 -75.69 4.11
CA ILE A 31 -5.32 -75.24 3.76
C ILE A 31 -5.15 -75.00 2.25
N LYS A 32 -5.88 -75.73 1.39
CA LYS A 32 -5.82 -75.52 -0.07
C LYS A 32 -6.29 -74.12 -0.51
N ASN A 33 -7.01 -73.40 0.34
CA ASN A 33 -7.48 -72.05 0.06
C ASN A 33 -6.45 -70.95 0.38
N ILE A 34 -5.26 -71.29 0.92
CA ILE A 34 -4.28 -70.30 1.38
C ILE A 34 -3.87 -69.31 0.29
N GLY A 35 -3.72 -69.76 -0.97
CA GLY A 35 -3.39 -68.88 -2.09
C GLY A 35 -4.46 -67.81 -2.35
N ARG A 36 -5.74 -68.16 -2.22
CA ARG A 36 -6.86 -67.21 -2.36
C ARG A 36 -6.89 -66.21 -1.20
N LEU A 37 -6.49 -66.64 -0.01
CA LEU A 37 -6.37 -65.77 1.17
C LEU A 37 -5.22 -64.78 1.03
N ILE A 38 -4.07 -65.18 0.47
CA ILE A 38 -2.96 -64.27 0.13
C ILE A 38 -3.42 -63.20 -0.85
N LEU A 39 -4.09 -63.58 -1.95
CA LEU A 39 -4.62 -62.60 -2.90
C LEU A 39 -5.60 -61.63 -2.23
N SER A 40 -6.44 -62.14 -1.31
CA SER A 40 -7.38 -61.30 -0.57
C SER A 40 -6.68 -60.30 0.36
N THR A 41 -5.57 -60.68 1.00
CA THR A 41 -4.78 -59.76 1.84
C THR A 41 -3.98 -58.76 1.01
N GLU A 42 -3.44 -59.17 -0.14
CA GLU A 42 -2.78 -58.26 -1.09
C GLU A 42 -3.75 -57.22 -1.68
N GLU A 43 -5.00 -57.61 -1.96
CA GLU A 43 -6.07 -56.70 -2.35
C GLU A 43 -6.42 -55.71 -1.23
N ILE A 44 -6.51 -56.17 0.04
CA ILE A 44 -6.73 -55.28 1.19
C ILE A 44 -5.61 -54.25 1.29
N ILE A 45 -4.34 -54.68 1.21
CA ILE A 45 -3.20 -53.76 1.23
C ILE A 45 -3.31 -52.75 0.09
N SER A 46 -3.61 -53.22 -1.13
CA SER A 46 -3.79 -52.35 -2.30
C SER A 46 -4.91 -51.31 -2.11
N TYR A 47 -6.01 -51.68 -1.46
CA TYR A 47 -7.09 -50.76 -1.11
C TYR A 47 -6.64 -49.72 -0.07
N LEU A 48 -5.89 -50.12 0.96
CA LEU A 48 -5.32 -49.18 1.94
C LEU A 48 -4.39 -48.16 1.26
N PHE A 49 -3.55 -48.61 0.32
CA PHE A 49 -2.73 -47.70 -0.50
C PHE A 49 -3.57 -46.73 -1.32
N ASN A 50 -4.59 -47.25 -2.01
CA ASN A 50 -5.47 -46.43 -2.83
C ASN A 50 -6.21 -45.39 -1.98
N SER A 51 -6.66 -45.75 -0.77
CA SER A 51 -7.31 -44.82 0.16
C SER A 51 -6.46 -43.57 0.41
N VAL A 52 -5.16 -43.75 0.71
CA VAL A 52 -4.21 -42.64 0.88
C VAL A 52 -4.01 -41.89 -0.44
N LEU A 53 -3.82 -42.61 -1.54
CA LEU A 53 -3.57 -42.01 -2.85
C LEU A 53 -4.74 -41.16 -3.35
N ILE A 54 -5.98 -41.54 -3.07
CA ILE A 54 -7.18 -40.78 -3.46
C ILE A 54 -7.66 -39.79 -2.39
N GLY A 55 -6.94 -39.66 -1.27
CA GLY A 55 -7.30 -38.69 -0.22
C GLY A 55 -8.59 -39.00 0.53
N GLU A 56 -9.00 -40.26 0.61
CA GLU A 56 -10.28 -40.68 1.22
C GLU A 56 -10.44 -40.16 2.66
N PHE A 57 -9.33 -40.06 3.40
CA PHE A 57 -9.25 -39.54 4.76
C PHE A 57 -9.68 -38.07 4.94
N ILE A 58 -9.76 -37.29 3.85
CA ILE A 58 -10.25 -35.90 3.88
C ILE A 58 -11.78 -35.89 3.90
N THR A 59 -12.39 -36.71 3.05
CA THR A 59 -13.85 -36.73 2.87
C THR A 59 -14.60 -37.66 3.81
N ASP A 60 -13.91 -38.62 4.44
CA ASP A 60 -14.56 -39.67 5.22
C ASP A 60 -14.94 -39.20 6.64
N THR A 61 -16.23 -38.92 6.81
CA THR A 61 -16.86 -38.55 8.08
C THR A 61 -16.91 -39.73 9.07
N ASN A 62 -16.79 -40.99 8.62
CA ASN A 62 -16.88 -42.15 9.51
C ASN A 62 -15.74 -42.21 10.53
N PHE A 63 -14.62 -41.55 10.24
CA PHE A 63 -13.52 -41.42 11.19
C PHE A 63 -13.83 -40.40 12.31
N GLU A 64 -14.84 -39.53 12.19
CA GLU A 64 -15.24 -38.59 13.26
C GLU A 64 -15.70 -39.36 14.50
N ASN A 65 -16.28 -40.55 14.26
CA ASN A 65 -16.74 -41.48 15.28
C ASN A 65 -15.68 -42.49 15.75
N LEU A 66 -14.40 -42.34 15.40
CA LEU A 66 -13.34 -43.22 15.94
C LEU A 66 -13.28 -43.25 17.48
N ASN A 67 -13.82 -42.22 18.14
CA ASN A 67 -13.89 -42.10 19.60
C ASN A 67 -15.29 -42.40 20.18
N SER A 68 -16.32 -42.62 19.36
CA SER A 68 -17.69 -42.88 19.80
C SER A 68 -18.12 -44.30 19.39
N SER A 69 -18.62 -45.06 20.37
CA SER A 69 -19.04 -46.46 20.22
C SER A 69 -20.33 -46.66 19.39
N GLN A 70 -20.83 -45.62 18.74
CA GLN A 70 -22.05 -45.64 17.94
C GLN A 70 -21.70 -45.13 16.54
N GLU A 71 -21.65 -46.05 15.58
CA GLU A 71 -21.54 -45.79 14.13
C GLU A 71 -20.20 -45.25 13.61
N GLY A 72 -19.07 -45.79 14.08
CA GLY A 72 -17.73 -45.61 13.48
C GLY A 72 -17.22 -46.86 12.76
N LEU A 73 -16.16 -46.72 11.94
CA LEU A 73 -15.43 -47.85 11.35
C LEU A 73 -14.86 -48.76 12.46
N ASP A 74 -15.42 -49.97 12.60
CA ASP A 74 -15.00 -50.93 13.63
C ASP A 74 -13.74 -51.72 13.19
N PHE A 75 -12.57 -51.24 13.61
CA PHE A 75 -11.29 -51.92 13.42
C PHE A 75 -11.04 -53.03 14.47
N SER A 76 -11.95 -53.28 15.43
CA SER A 76 -11.76 -54.31 16.48
C SER A 76 -11.65 -55.73 15.90
N VAL A 77 -12.30 -55.98 14.76
CA VAL A 77 -12.22 -57.23 13.99
C VAL A 77 -10.77 -57.60 13.66
N ILE A 78 -9.90 -56.60 13.48
CA ILE A 78 -8.50 -56.78 13.09
C ILE A 78 -7.62 -57.14 14.28
N LYS A 79 -7.88 -56.52 15.44
CA LYS A 79 -7.13 -56.76 16.69
C LYS A 79 -7.26 -58.21 17.18
N ASN A 80 -8.31 -58.91 16.72
CA ASN A 80 -8.66 -60.28 17.11
C ASN A 80 -8.39 -61.33 16.01
N PHE A 81 -7.51 -61.05 15.03
CA PHE A 81 -7.11 -62.06 14.05
C PHE A 81 -6.36 -63.22 14.74
N GLU A 82 -7.07 -64.30 15.04
CA GLU A 82 -6.49 -65.48 15.69
C GLU A 82 -5.63 -66.30 14.70
N LEU A 83 -4.35 -65.94 14.59
CA LEU A 83 -3.34 -66.75 13.89
C LEU A 83 -3.07 -68.10 14.57
N LEU A 84 -3.50 -68.26 15.84
CA LEU A 84 -3.42 -69.49 16.62
C LEU A 84 -3.97 -70.71 15.86
N SER A 85 -5.04 -70.54 15.08
CA SER A 85 -5.61 -71.60 14.26
C SER A 85 -4.63 -72.10 13.18
N LEU A 86 -3.84 -71.20 12.57
CA LEU A 86 -2.81 -71.54 11.59
C LEU A 86 -1.56 -72.14 12.24
N GLU A 87 -1.17 -71.63 13.41
CA GLU A 87 -0.04 -72.16 14.20
C GLU A 87 -0.32 -73.58 14.69
N ASN A 88 -1.53 -73.84 15.18
CA ASN A 88 -1.99 -75.17 15.58
C ASN A 88 -2.02 -76.14 14.39
N ILE A 89 -2.42 -75.68 13.20
CA ILE A 89 -2.41 -76.49 11.97
C ILE A 89 -0.98 -76.86 11.55
N LEU A 90 -0.04 -75.92 11.64
CA LEU A 90 1.38 -76.13 11.34
C LEU A 90 2.05 -77.07 12.35
N ALA A 91 1.72 -76.95 13.64
CA ALA A 91 2.25 -77.79 14.71
C ALA A 91 1.75 -79.25 14.62
N ASN A 92 0.49 -79.45 14.23
CA ASN A 92 -0.14 -80.77 14.24
C ASN A 92 -0.02 -81.58 12.94
N ASN A 93 0.33 -80.95 11.80
CA ASN A 93 0.43 -81.65 10.50
C ASN A 93 1.87 -81.77 9.98
N LYS A 94 2.52 -82.90 10.25
CA LYS A 94 3.90 -83.20 9.79
C LYS A 94 4.05 -83.42 8.27
N LYS A 95 2.96 -83.49 7.49
CA LYS A 95 2.95 -83.79 6.04
C LYS A 95 2.57 -82.58 5.14
N ILE A 96 2.73 -81.35 5.61
CA ILE A 96 2.46 -80.17 4.77
C ILE A 96 3.62 -79.95 3.78
N PRO A 97 3.37 -79.80 2.46
CA PRO A 97 4.42 -79.49 1.50
C PRO A 97 5.12 -78.15 1.80
N ASP A 98 6.42 -78.05 1.51
CA ASP A 98 7.20 -76.81 1.76
C ASP A 98 6.62 -75.59 1.06
N SER A 99 6.06 -75.75 -0.15
CA SER A 99 5.38 -74.67 -0.87
C SER A 99 4.14 -74.15 -0.12
N THR A 100 3.41 -75.04 0.57
CA THR A 100 2.23 -74.67 1.36
C THR A 100 2.66 -74.00 2.66
N ARG A 101 3.75 -74.46 3.29
CA ARG A 101 4.35 -73.79 4.45
C ARG A 101 4.81 -72.38 4.10
N SER A 102 5.51 -72.20 2.98
CA SER A 102 5.91 -70.87 2.47
C SER A 102 4.72 -69.95 2.25
N ASN A 103 3.64 -70.43 1.63
CA ASN A 103 2.41 -69.66 1.45
C ASN A 103 1.75 -69.25 2.79
N ILE A 104 1.78 -70.12 3.81
CA ILE A 104 1.26 -69.77 5.14
C ILE A 104 2.09 -68.65 5.77
N GLU A 105 3.42 -68.68 5.65
CA GLU A 105 4.29 -67.62 6.16
C GLU A 105 4.09 -66.30 5.41
N ILE A 106 3.91 -66.33 4.08
CA ILE A 106 3.52 -65.15 3.29
C ILE A 106 2.19 -64.59 3.79
N PHE A 107 1.19 -65.45 4.00
CA PHE A 107 -0.12 -65.02 4.49
C PHE A 107 -0.03 -64.37 5.88
N LYS A 108 0.70 -64.98 6.82
CA LYS A 108 0.98 -64.38 8.15
C LYS A 108 1.64 -63.02 8.02
N LYS A 109 2.68 -62.92 7.19
CA LYS A 109 3.37 -61.64 6.92
C LYS A 109 2.39 -60.58 6.42
N ARG A 110 1.50 -60.91 5.47
CA ARG A 110 0.48 -59.96 4.97
C ARG A 110 -0.50 -59.51 6.04
N ILE A 111 -0.93 -60.39 6.95
CA ILE A 111 -1.80 -60.01 8.07
C ILE A 111 -1.10 -59.04 9.02
N ILE A 112 0.17 -59.32 9.37
CA ILE A 112 0.99 -58.41 10.19
C ILE A 112 1.14 -57.05 9.50
N GLN A 113 1.42 -57.05 8.19
CA GLN A 113 1.51 -55.82 7.39
C GLN A 113 0.20 -55.03 7.42
N ILE A 114 -0.96 -55.68 7.25
CA ILE A 114 -2.28 -55.02 7.34
C ILE A 114 -2.48 -54.37 8.70
N ASN A 115 -2.15 -55.07 9.79
CA ASN A 115 -2.26 -54.55 11.15
C ASN A 115 -1.41 -53.29 11.33
N SER A 116 -0.15 -53.34 10.94
CA SER A 116 0.76 -52.20 11.06
C SER A 116 0.35 -51.04 10.16
N ILE A 117 -0.08 -51.31 8.92
CA ILE A 117 -0.60 -50.29 8.01
C ILE A 117 -1.78 -49.55 8.64
N ILE A 118 -2.71 -50.27 9.27
CA ILE A 118 -3.92 -49.66 9.82
C ILE A 118 -3.61 -48.90 11.12
N PHE A 119 -3.00 -49.57 12.10
CA PHE A 119 -2.87 -49.04 13.46
C PHE A 119 -1.66 -48.13 13.65
N ASP A 120 -0.52 -48.46 13.02
CA ASP A 120 0.74 -47.74 13.23
C ASP A 120 0.88 -46.57 12.24
N LEU A 121 0.20 -46.64 11.09
CA LEU A 121 0.41 -45.70 9.98
C LEU A 121 -0.86 -44.93 9.58
N TYR A 122 -1.93 -45.62 9.18
CA TYR A 122 -3.12 -44.97 8.60
C TYR A 122 -3.96 -44.20 9.64
N ILE A 123 -4.28 -44.81 10.79
CA ILE A 123 -5.05 -44.11 11.85
C ILE A 123 -4.31 -42.87 12.37
N PRO A 124 -2.99 -42.93 12.65
CA PRO A 124 -2.22 -41.74 13.01
C PRO A 124 -2.25 -40.66 11.91
N LEU A 125 -2.12 -41.03 10.64
CA LEU A 125 -2.25 -40.09 9.51
C LEU A 125 -3.58 -39.36 9.54
N VAL A 126 -4.69 -40.09 9.65
CA VAL A 126 -6.04 -39.47 9.69
C VAL A 126 -6.15 -38.47 10.84
N LYS A 127 -5.61 -38.81 12.03
CA LYS A 127 -5.60 -37.90 13.19
C LYS A 127 -4.77 -36.65 12.92
N ASP A 128 -3.56 -36.81 12.41
CA ASP A 128 -2.66 -35.69 12.13
C ASP A 128 -3.24 -34.76 11.06
N VAL A 129 -3.75 -35.30 9.95
CA VAL A 129 -4.39 -34.50 8.89
C VAL A 129 -5.57 -33.72 9.43
N ARG A 130 -6.39 -34.32 10.30
CA ARG A 130 -7.51 -33.59 10.91
C ARG A 130 -7.07 -32.44 11.80
N VAL A 131 -6.01 -32.66 12.59
CA VAL A 131 -5.40 -31.59 13.37
C VAL A 131 -4.90 -30.50 12.43
N ILE A 132 -4.28 -30.86 11.31
CA ILE A 132 -3.84 -29.92 10.27
C ILE A 132 -4.99 -29.11 9.70
N LEU A 133 -6.02 -29.77 9.18
CA LEU A 133 -7.15 -29.11 8.52
C LEU A 133 -7.94 -28.22 9.49
N LYS A 134 -8.16 -28.67 10.75
CA LYS A 134 -8.85 -27.86 11.77
C LYS A 134 -8.05 -26.65 12.23
N ASN A 135 -6.73 -26.73 12.18
CA ASN A 135 -5.82 -25.70 12.69
C ASN A 135 -5.12 -24.90 11.60
N GLN A 136 -5.57 -25.00 10.34
CA GLN A 136 -5.05 -24.17 9.23
C GLN A 136 -5.18 -22.66 9.49
N GLU A 137 -5.99 -22.27 10.48
CA GLU A 137 -6.22 -20.88 10.88
C GLU A 137 -5.93 -20.62 12.38
N THR A 138 -5.31 -21.55 13.11
CA THR A 138 -4.99 -21.38 14.55
C THR A 138 -3.49 -21.29 14.81
N ASP A 139 -3.08 -20.73 15.95
CA ASP A 139 -1.66 -20.47 16.31
C ASP A 139 -0.85 -21.73 16.66
N ILE A 140 -1.32 -22.91 16.26
CA ILE A 140 -0.70 -24.18 16.62
C ILE A 140 0.36 -24.53 15.57
N VAL A 141 1.64 -24.48 15.96
CA VAL A 141 2.76 -24.98 15.15
C VAL A 141 2.63 -26.50 15.01
N ILE A 142 2.27 -26.95 13.82
CA ILE A 142 2.10 -28.38 13.55
C ILE A 142 3.45 -29.01 13.27
N THR A 143 3.95 -29.79 14.23
CA THR A 143 5.14 -30.63 14.08
C THR A 143 4.72 -32.07 13.76
N SER A 144 4.66 -32.42 12.47
CA SER A 144 4.08 -33.69 12.00
C SER A 144 5.08 -34.84 11.76
N SER A 145 6.33 -34.77 12.22
CA SER A 145 7.35 -35.72 11.76
C SER A 145 7.78 -36.84 12.73
N TYR A 146 7.39 -36.83 14.01
CA TYR A 146 8.03 -37.70 15.02
C TYR A 146 7.23 -38.90 15.52
N LYS A 147 6.05 -39.20 14.96
CA LYS A 147 5.17 -40.26 15.50
C LYS A 147 5.14 -41.58 14.73
N TYR A 148 5.58 -41.61 13.47
CA TYR A 148 5.54 -42.83 12.66
C TYR A 148 6.79 -43.67 12.92
N GLN A 149 6.69 -44.69 13.75
CA GLN A 149 7.77 -45.66 13.97
C GLN A 149 7.52 -46.89 13.10
N ILE A 150 8.38 -47.11 12.11
CA ILE A 150 8.46 -48.42 11.45
C ILE A 150 9.26 -49.34 12.37
N THR A 151 8.59 -50.31 12.98
CA THR A 151 9.20 -51.29 13.87
C THR A 151 10.09 -52.31 13.13
N ASN A 152 9.97 -52.42 11.79
CA ASN A 152 10.75 -53.34 10.97
C ASN A 152 11.22 -52.69 9.64
N ASN A 153 12.47 -52.23 9.59
CA ASN A 153 13.05 -51.54 8.44
C ASN A 153 13.26 -52.43 7.19
N ASP A 154 13.16 -53.76 7.33
CA ASP A 154 13.37 -54.71 6.23
C ASP A 154 12.08 -55.05 5.46
N ASP A 155 10.93 -54.52 5.87
CA ASP A 155 9.65 -54.73 5.19
C ASP A 155 9.39 -53.69 4.10
N TYR A 156 9.60 -54.09 2.84
CA TYR A 156 9.42 -53.18 1.70
C TYR A 156 7.97 -52.70 1.50
N VAL A 157 6.95 -53.47 1.90
CA VAL A 157 5.55 -53.06 1.77
C VAL A 157 5.23 -51.95 2.76
N LEU A 158 5.62 -52.13 4.03
CA LEU A 158 5.45 -51.10 5.06
C LEU A 158 6.24 -49.85 4.71
N LYS A 159 7.46 -50.02 4.18
CA LYS A 159 8.31 -48.92 3.74
C LYS A 159 7.67 -48.09 2.62
N ILE A 160 7.16 -48.74 1.57
CA ILE A 160 6.45 -48.04 0.47
C ILE A 160 5.17 -47.37 0.98
N PHE A 161 4.45 -48.00 1.92
CA PHE A 161 3.25 -47.38 2.50
C PHE A 161 3.59 -46.14 3.31
N PHE A 162 4.64 -46.19 4.12
CA PHE A 162 5.15 -45.03 4.85
C PHE A 162 5.57 -43.90 3.90
N LEU A 163 6.27 -44.20 2.80
CA LEU A 163 6.63 -43.20 1.80
C LEU A 163 5.41 -42.55 1.14
N ASN A 164 4.34 -43.32 0.90
CA ASN A 164 3.08 -42.78 0.39
C ASN A 164 2.44 -41.79 1.38
N ILE A 165 2.37 -42.16 2.67
CA ILE A 165 1.91 -41.27 3.75
C ILE A 165 2.77 -40.00 3.82
N TYR A 166 4.09 -40.17 3.82
CA TYR A 166 5.03 -39.07 3.95
C TYR A 166 4.90 -38.09 2.78
N LEU A 167 4.80 -38.59 1.56
CA LEU A 167 4.55 -37.78 0.37
C LEU A 167 3.21 -37.03 0.46
N CYS A 168 2.17 -37.66 1.02
CA CYS A 168 0.88 -37.04 1.22
C CYS A 168 0.94 -35.90 2.24
N LEU A 169 1.67 -36.06 3.34
CA LEU A 169 1.88 -35.01 4.33
C LEU A 169 2.68 -33.84 3.74
N ILE A 170 3.71 -34.12 2.93
CA ILE A 170 4.47 -33.07 2.24
C ILE A 170 3.57 -32.27 1.29
N ASP A 171 2.66 -32.92 0.56
CA ASP A 171 1.70 -32.25 -0.32
C ASP A 171 0.71 -31.35 0.44
N ILE A 172 0.23 -31.79 1.61
CA ILE A 172 -0.64 -30.98 2.47
C ILE A 172 0.11 -29.77 3.02
N LEU A 173 1.37 -29.96 3.42
CA LEU A 173 2.23 -28.94 4.02
C LEU A 173 3.16 -28.28 2.99
N PHE A 174 2.75 -28.26 1.72
CA PHE A 174 3.65 -27.93 0.61
C PHE A 174 4.06 -26.46 0.62
N ASP A 175 5.37 -26.22 0.75
CA ASP A 175 5.97 -24.88 0.76
C ASP A 175 7.12 -24.75 -0.27
N GLU A 176 7.67 -23.54 -0.40
CA GLU A 176 8.73 -23.18 -1.33
C GLU A 176 10.15 -23.27 -0.73
N LYS A 177 10.31 -23.87 0.46
CA LYS A 177 11.64 -24.10 1.07
C LYS A 177 12.34 -25.25 0.36
N GLN A 178 13.68 -25.17 0.28
CA GLN A 178 14.52 -26.21 -0.34
C GLN A 178 14.31 -27.59 0.32
N TYR A 179 14.09 -27.59 1.63
CA TYR A 179 13.81 -28.81 2.39
C TYR A 179 12.65 -29.64 1.80
N CYS A 180 11.58 -28.99 1.31
CA CYS A 180 10.48 -29.71 0.66
C CYS A 180 10.92 -30.43 -0.62
N PHE A 181 11.74 -29.78 -1.46
CA PHE A 181 12.30 -30.41 -2.66
C PHE A 181 13.14 -31.63 -2.31
N ASP A 182 14.08 -31.47 -1.38
CA ASP A 182 15.01 -32.55 -1.01
C ASP A 182 14.26 -33.77 -0.47
N ARG A 183 13.20 -33.55 0.33
CA ARG A 183 12.35 -34.62 0.86
C ARG A 183 11.55 -35.33 -0.23
N ILE A 184 10.96 -34.60 -1.18
CA ILE A 184 10.21 -35.23 -2.28
C ILE A 184 11.14 -36.01 -3.20
N SER A 185 12.32 -35.45 -3.51
CA SER A 185 13.34 -36.14 -4.31
C SER A 185 13.79 -37.43 -3.64
N SER A 186 14.09 -37.36 -2.34
CA SER A 186 14.46 -38.52 -1.53
C SER A 186 13.40 -39.61 -1.57
N VAL A 187 12.11 -39.26 -1.45
CA VAL A 187 11.00 -40.22 -1.60
C VAL A 187 10.98 -40.82 -3.00
N LYS A 188 11.08 -40.01 -4.06
CA LYS A 188 11.07 -40.50 -5.46
C LYS A 188 12.21 -41.48 -5.71
N ASP A 189 13.42 -41.14 -5.28
CA ASP A 189 14.63 -41.96 -5.44
C ASP A 189 14.51 -43.28 -4.66
N GLU A 190 14.00 -43.22 -3.44
CA GLU A 190 13.81 -44.40 -2.61
C GLU A 190 12.78 -45.36 -3.20
N VAL A 191 11.65 -44.85 -3.70
CA VAL A 191 10.64 -45.64 -4.42
C VAL A 191 11.25 -46.34 -5.64
N LEU A 192 12.04 -45.62 -6.44
CA LEU A 192 12.74 -46.19 -7.62
C LEU A 192 13.75 -47.28 -7.23
N SER A 193 14.42 -47.14 -6.07
CA SER A 193 15.40 -48.12 -5.62
C SER A 193 14.79 -49.48 -5.23
N ILE A 194 13.52 -49.49 -4.80
CA ILE A 194 12.84 -50.70 -4.31
C ILE A 194 11.71 -51.21 -5.22
N GLU A 195 11.23 -50.46 -6.21
CA GLU A 195 10.10 -50.86 -7.06
C GLU A 195 10.29 -52.20 -7.79
N LYS A 196 11.55 -52.62 -8.04
CA LYS A 196 11.88 -53.89 -8.72
C LYS A 196 11.86 -55.11 -7.81
N LYS A 197 11.64 -54.95 -6.50
CA LYS A 197 11.58 -56.07 -5.54
C LYS A 197 10.34 -56.93 -5.81
N SER A 198 10.52 -58.24 -5.88
CA SER A 198 9.46 -59.20 -6.22
C SER A 198 8.26 -59.12 -5.27
N GLU A 199 8.49 -58.82 -3.99
CA GLU A 199 7.46 -58.67 -2.96
C GLU A 199 6.45 -57.54 -3.29
N LEU A 200 6.85 -56.53 -4.06
CA LEU A 200 6.04 -55.36 -4.39
C LEU A 200 5.26 -55.52 -5.70
N ARG A 201 5.35 -56.66 -6.38
CA ARG A 201 4.74 -56.87 -7.70
C ARG A 201 3.24 -56.58 -7.73
N PHE A 202 2.51 -56.91 -6.66
CA PHE A 202 1.08 -56.66 -6.54
C PHE A 202 0.72 -55.18 -6.35
N LEU A 203 1.69 -54.33 -5.99
CA LEU A 203 1.55 -52.88 -5.79
C LEU A 203 2.07 -52.04 -6.95
N LYS A 204 2.37 -52.65 -8.11
CA LYS A 204 2.96 -51.96 -9.27
C LYS A 204 2.18 -50.70 -9.67
N ASN A 205 0.85 -50.76 -9.67
CA ASN A 205 0.00 -49.61 -10.03
C ASN A 205 0.08 -48.49 -8.99
N GLN A 206 0.06 -48.84 -7.71
CA GLN A 206 0.14 -47.89 -6.60
C GLN A 206 1.51 -47.20 -6.57
N ILE A 207 2.59 -47.95 -6.81
CA ILE A 207 3.94 -47.40 -6.92
C ILE A 207 4.03 -46.41 -8.08
N GLU A 208 3.44 -46.72 -9.23
CA GLU A 208 3.37 -45.80 -10.36
C GLU A 208 2.65 -44.49 -10.00
N LYS A 209 1.52 -44.58 -9.29
CA LYS A 209 0.81 -43.39 -8.79
C LYS A 209 1.66 -42.56 -7.82
N ILE A 210 2.38 -43.19 -6.90
CA ILE A 210 3.28 -42.48 -5.97
C ILE A 210 4.37 -41.72 -6.76
N LYS A 211 4.97 -42.33 -7.78
CA LYS A 211 5.97 -41.68 -8.64
C LYS A 211 5.39 -40.50 -9.42
N LYS A 212 4.19 -40.66 -10.01
CA LYS A 212 3.49 -39.57 -10.70
C LYS A 212 3.26 -38.38 -9.76
N LYS A 213 2.74 -38.64 -8.55
CA LYS A 213 2.53 -37.62 -7.51
C LYS A 213 3.84 -36.90 -7.15
N ALA A 214 4.90 -37.65 -6.85
CA ALA A 214 6.19 -37.07 -6.48
C ALA A 214 6.78 -36.20 -7.61
N THR A 215 6.71 -36.68 -8.85
CA THR A 215 7.16 -35.95 -10.05
C THR A 215 6.39 -34.64 -10.22
N PHE A 216 5.08 -34.66 -10.01
CA PHE A 216 4.26 -33.47 -10.12
C PHE A 216 4.57 -32.42 -9.04
N LEU A 217 4.78 -32.85 -7.80
CA LEU A 217 5.17 -31.94 -6.72
C LEU A 217 6.56 -31.33 -6.96
N LEU A 218 7.52 -32.12 -7.46
CA LEU A 218 8.84 -31.61 -7.87
C LEU A 218 8.72 -30.57 -8.99
N PHE A 219 7.92 -30.85 -10.03
CA PHE A 219 7.63 -29.88 -11.09
C PHE A 219 7.07 -28.57 -10.53
N LYS A 220 6.08 -28.64 -9.63
CA LYS A 220 5.47 -27.46 -9.01
C LYS A 220 6.49 -26.65 -8.20
N TRP A 221 7.29 -27.31 -7.37
CA TRP A 221 8.32 -26.64 -6.57
C TRP A 221 9.32 -25.92 -7.48
N CYS A 222 9.87 -26.65 -8.45
CA CYS A 222 10.78 -26.11 -9.45
C CYS A 222 10.20 -24.91 -10.21
N LYS A 223 8.93 -25.01 -10.61
CA LYS A 223 8.22 -23.94 -11.30
C LYS A 223 8.08 -22.70 -10.42
N ARG A 224 7.77 -22.84 -9.13
CA ARG A 224 7.72 -21.72 -8.18
C ARG A 224 9.07 -21.01 -8.11
N THR A 225 10.15 -21.75 -7.89
CA THR A 225 11.51 -21.20 -7.79
C THR A 225 11.90 -20.43 -9.06
N LYS A 226 11.54 -20.94 -10.25
CA LYS A 226 11.77 -20.28 -11.55
C LYS A 226 11.01 -18.96 -11.68
N VAL A 227 9.75 -18.93 -11.25
CA VAL A 227 8.90 -17.73 -11.33
C VAL A 227 9.38 -16.67 -10.33
N SER A 228 9.86 -17.08 -9.16
CA SER A 228 10.41 -16.19 -8.12
C SER A 228 11.81 -15.65 -8.47
N GLY A 229 12.45 -16.12 -9.54
CA GLY A 229 13.74 -15.61 -10.01
C GLY A 229 14.95 -16.03 -9.15
N VAL A 230 14.80 -17.06 -8.31
CA VAL A 230 15.88 -17.56 -7.46
C VAL A 230 16.74 -18.51 -8.29
N SER A 231 18.01 -18.16 -8.53
CA SER A 231 18.91 -18.93 -9.42
C SER A 231 19.55 -20.18 -8.79
N LEU A 232 19.35 -20.42 -7.49
CA LEU A 232 19.95 -21.55 -6.79
C LEU A 232 19.30 -22.86 -7.29
N TYR A 233 20.06 -23.62 -8.11
CA TYR A 233 19.85 -25.01 -8.55
C TYR A 233 18.79 -25.30 -9.65
N ILE A 234 18.30 -24.30 -10.39
CA ILE A 234 17.11 -24.47 -11.26
C ILE A 234 17.31 -25.24 -12.58
N ASP A 235 18.51 -25.31 -13.15
CA ASP A 235 18.64 -25.79 -14.54
C ASP A 235 18.60 -27.31 -14.74
N LYS A 236 18.63 -28.11 -13.66
CA LYS A 236 18.57 -29.58 -13.77
C LYS A 236 17.26 -30.12 -13.21
N GLY A 237 16.18 -30.03 -13.98
CA GLY A 237 15.01 -30.86 -13.67
C GLY A 237 13.67 -30.39 -14.22
N ILE A 238 13.44 -29.09 -14.43
CA ILE A 238 12.10 -28.59 -14.79
C ILE A 238 11.63 -29.18 -16.12
N GLU A 239 12.47 -29.09 -17.15
CA GLU A 239 12.16 -29.64 -18.48
C GLU A 239 12.05 -31.16 -18.44
N SER A 240 12.85 -31.81 -17.60
CA SER A 240 12.78 -33.26 -17.38
C SER A 240 11.44 -33.67 -16.77
N TYR A 241 11.02 -33.04 -15.67
CA TYR A 241 9.76 -33.34 -15.00
C TYR A 241 8.56 -32.94 -15.86
N GLU A 242 8.61 -31.81 -16.57
CA GLU A 242 7.56 -31.42 -17.53
C GLU A 242 7.40 -32.46 -18.63
N THR A 243 8.50 -32.94 -19.21
CA THR A 243 8.48 -33.99 -20.24
C THR A 243 7.93 -35.30 -19.69
N GLU A 244 8.38 -35.70 -18.49
CA GLU A 244 7.91 -36.90 -17.81
C GLU A 244 6.40 -36.85 -17.54
N LEU A 245 5.89 -35.71 -17.05
CA LEU A 245 4.46 -35.51 -16.78
C LEU A 245 3.62 -35.51 -18.06
N LYS A 246 4.10 -34.89 -19.14
CA LYS A 246 3.40 -34.89 -20.43
C LYS A 246 3.27 -36.30 -21.01
N ASN A 247 4.25 -37.16 -20.75
CA ASN A 247 4.19 -38.57 -21.14
C ASN A 247 3.20 -39.41 -20.32
N TYR A 248 2.70 -38.90 -19.18
CA TYR A 248 1.71 -39.63 -18.37
C TYR A 248 0.28 -39.56 -18.89
N GLY A 249 -0.03 -38.62 -19.79
CA GLY A 249 -1.33 -38.50 -20.45
C GLY A 249 -1.87 -37.07 -20.55
N ASP A 250 -3.03 -36.93 -21.20
CA ASP A 250 -3.63 -35.63 -21.53
C ASP A 250 -4.03 -34.83 -20.27
N ASN A 251 -4.52 -35.50 -19.23
CA ASN A 251 -4.89 -34.85 -17.96
C ASN A 251 -3.68 -34.14 -17.31
N TRP A 252 -2.52 -34.80 -17.28
CA TRP A 252 -1.27 -34.22 -16.77
C TRP A 252 -0.75 -33.13 -17.68
N THR A 253 -0.82 -33.33 -19.00
CA THR A 253 -0.42 -32.32 -20.00
C THR A 253 -1.22 -31.03 -19.84
N SER A 254 -2.55 -31.14 -19.74
CA SER A 254 -3.45 -30.00 -19.51
C SER A 254 -3.09 -29.24 -18.24
N LEU A 255 -2.78 -29.96 -17.16
CA LEU A 255 -2.42 -29.37 -15.88
C LEU A 255 -1.07 -28.63 -15.91
N VAL A 256 -0.05 -29.26 -16.52
CA VAL A 256 1.27 -28.66 -16.74
C VAL A 256 1.17 -27.40 -17.60
N ASP A 257 0.41 -27.48 -18.70
CA ASP A 257 0.20 -26.34 -19.59
C ASP A 257 -0.57 -25.22 -18.88
N TYR A 258 -1.60 -25.56 -18.08
CA TYR A 258 -2.31 -24.58 -17.26
C TYR A 258 -1.35 -23.84 -16.32
N ILE A 259 -0.53 -24.57 -15.54
CA ILE A 259 0.47 -23.98 -14.65
C ILE A 259 1.46 -23.10 -15.43
N ASN A 260 1.94 -23.58 -16.57
CA ASN A 260 2.90 -22.85 -17.39
C ASN A 260 2.33 -21.54 -17.95
N ASN A 261 1.04 -21.51 -18.27
CA ASN A 261 0.36 -20.34 -18.80
C ASN A 261 -0.04 -19.35 -17.69
N HIS A 262 -0.29 -19.82 -16.47
CA HIS A 262 -0.73 -18.97 -15.35
C HIS A 262 0.42 -18.42 -14.50
N TYR A 263 1.54 -19.15 -14.43
CA TYR A 263 2.71 -18.78 -13.65
C TYR A 263 3.91 -18.57 -14.57
N TYR A 264 4.15 -17.30 -14.91
CA TYR A 264 5.28 -16.86 -15.73
C TYR A 264 5.96 -15.67 -15.07
N ASN A 265 7.25 -15.49 -15.38
CA ASN A 265 7.96 -14.29 -14.95
C ASN A 265 7.48 -13.11 -15.81
N GLU A 266 6.84 -12.13 -15.16
CA GLU A 266 6.26 -10.94 -15.81
C GLU A 266 7.31 -10.11 -16.58
N LYS A 267 8.59 -10.22 -16.20
CA LYS A 267 9.72 -9.54 -16.86
C LYS A 267 10.28 -10.29 -18.08
N SER A 268 9.74 -11.46 -18.41
CA SER A 268 10.25 -12.31 -19.49
C SER A 268 9.45 -12.17 -20.80
N GLU A 269 10.10 -12.37 -21.94
CA GLU A 269 9.45 -12.42 -23.27
C GLU A 269 8.32 -13.47 -23.34
N LYS A 270 8.38 -14.48 -22.46
CA LYS A 270 7.35 -15.53 -22.32
C LYS A 270 6.00 -14.99 -21.85
N ARG A 271 5.94 -13.77 -21.31
CA ARG A 271 4.69 -13.09 -20.92
C ARG A 271 3.68 -13.05 -22.07
N LYS A 272 4.05 -12.48 -23.23
CA LYS A 272 3.14 -12.35 -24.38
C LYS A 272 2.58 -13.70 -24.85
N ILE A 273 3.42 -14.73 -24.82
CA ILE A 273 3.03 -16.10 -25.19
C ILE A 273 2.01 -16.64 -24.18
N ALA A 274 2.26 -16.47 -22.89
CA ALA A 274 1.34 -16.90 -21.83
C ALA A 274 -0.01 -16.16 -21.90
N GLU A 275 0.00 -14.84 -22.09
CA GLU A 275 -1.20 -14.01 -22.24
C GLU A 275 -2.05 -14.45 -23.45
N LYS A 276 -1.42 -14.77 -24.58
CA LYS A 276 -2.11 -15.31 -25.76
C LYS A 276 -2.75 -16.67 -25.47
N LYS A 277 -2.06 -17.55 -24.74
CA LYS A 277 -2.60 -18.86 -24.35
C LYS A 277 -3.75 -18.72 -23.34
N LEU A 278 -3.63 -17.83 -22.36
CA LEU A 278 -4.70 -17.52 -21.41
C LEU A 278 -5.95 -17.01 -22.13
N THR A 279 -5.78 -16.10 -23.10
CA THR A 279 -6.89 -15.58 -23.91
C THR A 279 -7.58 -16.70 -24.69
N LYS A 280 -6.81 -17.65 -25.23
CA LYS A 280 -7.37 -18.82 -25.93
C LYS A 280 -8.17 -19.71 -24.97
N SER A 281 -7.62 -20.03 -23.80
CA SER A 281 -8.34 -20.83 -22.79
C SER A 281 -9.59 -20.11 -22.27
N PHE A 282 -9.55 -18.79 -22.15
CA PHE A 282 -10.71 -18.00 -21.74
C PHE A 282 -11.83 -18.04 -22.77
N ALA A 283 -11.49 -18.10 -24.07
CA ALA A 283 -12.49 -18.19 -25.13
C ALA A 283 -13.39 -19.43 -25.03
N ASP A 284 -12.90 -20.51 -24.41
CA ASP A 284 -13.64 -21.76 -24.21
C ASP A 284 -14.69 -21.65 -23.08
N ILE A 285 -14.58 -20.65 -22.20
CA ILE A 285 -15.46 -20.47 -21.03
C ILE A 285 -16.28 -19.18 -21.05
N LYS A 286 -16.00 -18.27 -21.98
CA LYS A 286 -16.59 -16.92 -21.99
C LYS A 286 -18.12 -16.90 -22.07
N ASP A 287 -18.71 -17.91 -22.71
CA ASP A 287 -20.16 -18.02 -22.97
C ASP A 287 -20.83 -19.04 -22.02
N LYS A 288 -20.07 -19.63 -21.09
CA LYS A 288 -20.60 -20.57 -20.09
C LYS A 288 -21.28 -19.80 -18.95
N ASN A 289 -22.30 -20.41 -18.35
CA ASN A 289 -22.91 -19.91 -17.13
C ASN A 289 -22.00 -20.15 -15.91
N PHE A 290 -22.06 -19.28 -14.90
CA PHE A 290 -21.19 -19.39 -13.72
C PHE A 290 -21.45 -20.66 -12.91
N GLU A 291 -22.68 -21.19 -12.92
CA GLU A 291 -23.04 -22.45 -12.26
C GLU A 291 -22.31 -23.66 -12.86
N GLU A 292 -21.82 -23.55 -14.10
CA GLU A 292 -21.04 -24.60 -14.78
C GLU A 292 -19.54 -24.48 -14.53
N PHE A 293 -19.08 -23.41 -13.88
CA PHE A 293 -17.65 -23.18 -13.70
C PHE A 293 -17.06 -24.12 -12.65
N SER A 294 -15.93 -24.74 -13.01
CA SER A 294 -15.01 -25.32 -12.05
C SER A 294 -14.22 -24.24 -11.29
N CYS A 295 -13.66 -24.58 -10.13
CA CYS A 295 -12.74 -23.71 -9.38
C CYS A 295 -11.55 -23.28 -10.25
N ARG A 296 -11.07 -24.15 -11.14
CA ARG A 296 -10.05 -23.78 -12.13
C ARG A 296 -10.53 -22.70 -13.11
N GLU A 297 -11.76 -22.79 -13.60
CA GLU A 297 -12.33 -21.81 -14.54
C GLU A 297 -12.62 -20.48 -13.85
N ILE A 298 -13.09 -20.49 -12.60
CA ILE A 298 -13.22 -19.28 -11.76
C ILE A 298 -11.85 -18.59 -11.63
N HIS A 299 -10.79 -19.34 -11.33
CA HIS A 299 -9.44 -18.79 -11.25
C HIS A 299 -8.98 -18.17 -12.58
N LEU A 300 -9.23 -18.85 -13.71
CA LEU A 300 -8.91 -18.34 -15.06
C LEU A 300 -9.70 -17.05 -15.37
N TYR A 301 -11.00 -17.02 -15.07
CA TYR A 301 -11.88 -15.87 -15.30
C TYR A 301 -11.38 -14.64 -14.54
N ILE A 302 -11.13 -14.79 -13.23
CA ILE A 302 -10.61 -13.71 -12.37
C ILE A 302 -9.26 -13.22 -12.91
N LYS A 303 -8.34 -14.14 -13.23
CA LYS A 303 -7.02 -13.78 -13.76
C LYS A 303 -7.13 -13.02 -15.08
N TYR A 304 -8.00 -13.46 -15.99
CA TYR A 304 -8.18 -12.83 -17.29
C TYR A 304 -8.64 -11.38 -17.15
N TYR A 305 -9.69 -11.12 -16.36
CA TYR A 305 -10.22 -9.77 -16.18
C TYR A 305 -9.40 -8.89 -15.23
N LYS A 306 -8.46 -9.46 -14.48
CA LYS A 306 -7.53 -8.70 -13.65
C LYS A 306 -6.20 -8.38 -14.36
N ASP A 307 -5.64 -9.33 -15.12
CA ASP A 307 -4.31 -9.18 -15.74
C ASP A 307 -4.34 -8.86 -17.25
N ILE A 308 -5.34 -9.37 -18.01
CA ILE A 308 -5.35 -9.34 -19.48
C ILE A 308 -6.31 -8.27 -20.01
N ASN A 309 -7.61 -8.47 -19.80
CA ASN A 309 -8.66 -7.54 -20.21
C ASN A 309 -9.24 -6.87 -18.97
N LYS A 310 -8.50 -5.91 -18.41
CA LYS A 310 -8.81 -5.23 -17.15
C LYS A 310 -10.25 -4.71 -17.13
N ASN A 311 -11.11 -5.33 -16.32
CA ASN A 311 -12.53 -4.97 -16.25
C ASN A 311 -13.08 -5.18 -14.84
N LEU A 312 -13.43 -4.10 -14.15
CA LEU A 312 -13.98 -4.15 -12.79
C LEU A 312 -15.41 -4.70 -12.76
N ASP A 313 -16.26 -4.32 -13.72
CA ASP A 313 -17.66 -4.76 -13.77
C ASP A 313 -17.75 -6.28 -13.91
N LYS A 314 -16.89 -6.88 -14.74
CA LYS A 314 -16.81 -8.35 -14.88
C LYS A 314 -16.30 -9.05 -13.63
N LEU A 315 -15.43 -8.40 -12.85
CA LEU A 315 -15.02 -8.92 -11.55
C LEU A 315 -16.13 -8.77 -10.50
N ASP A 316 -16.92 -7.70 -10.56
CA ASP A 316 -18.07 -7.49 -9.68
C ASP A 316 -19.18 -8.52 -9.98
N GLU A 317 -19.44 -8.84 -11.26
CA GLU A 317 -20.38 -9.90 -11.67
C GLU A 317 -20.04 -11.26 -11.04
N ILE A 318 -18.78 -11.71 -11.12
CA ILE A 318 -18.38 -13.01 -10.54
C ILE A 318 -18.35 -12.96 -9.02
N ILE A 319 -18.05 -11.81 -8.39
CA ILE A 319 -18.09 -11.66 -6.94
C ILE A 319 -19.51 -11.84 -6.42
N LEU A 320 -20.52 -11.27 -7.08
CA LEU A 320 -21.92 -11.43 -6.71
C LEU A 320 -22.34 -12.90 -6.75
N PHE A 321 -22.00 -13.60 -7.84
CA PHE A 321 -22.23 -15.05 -7.93
C PHE A 321 -21.54 -15.82 -6.79
N LEU A 322 -20.27 -15.53 -6.53
CA LEU A 322 -19.50 -16.21 -5.48
C LEU A 322 -20.00 -15.92 -4.06
N GLU A 323 -20.65 -14.78 -3.83
CA GLU A 323 -21.25 -14.41 -2.56
C GLU A 323 -22.44 -15.30 -2.21
N GLU A 324 -23.28 -15.60 -3.18
CA GLU A 324 -24.39 -16.55 -3.04
C GLU A 324 -23.86 -17.98 -2.96
N TRP A 325 -22.93 -18.33 -3.85
CA TRP A 325 -22.36 -19.68 -3.96
C TRP A 325 -21.67 -20.16 -2.68
N LYS A 326 -21.04 -19.27 -1.89
CA LYS A 326 -20.38 -19.66 -0.63
C LYS A 326 -21.35 -19.98 0.52
N ASP A 327 -22.60 -19.53 0.44
CA ASP A 327 -23.60 -19.67 1.50
C ASP A 327 -24.72 -20.67 1.17
N GLU A 328 -24.61 -21.41 0.07
CA GLU A 328 -25.52 -22.51 -0.25
C GLU A 328 -25.69 -23.50 0.92
N GLU A 329 -26.94 -23.83 1.27
CA GLU A 329 -27.26 -24.59 2.48
C GLU A 329 -26.80 -26.06 2.45
N GLU A 330 -26.58 -26.64 1.26
CA GLU A 330 -26.31 -28.08 1.10
C GLU A 330 -24.81 -28.48 1.15
N ILE A 331 -23.91 -27.55 1.48
CA ILE A 331 -22.46 -27.80 1.48
C ILE A 331 -21.91 -28.11 2.88
N ASN A 332 -20.86 -28.93 2.95
CA ASN A 332 -20.17 -29.21 4.22
C ASN A 332 -19.23 -28.06 4.62
N ASN A 333 -18.77 -28.05 5.88
CA ASN A 333 -17.92 -26.97 6.41
C ASN A 333 -16.58 -26.81 5.66
N GLU A 334 -15.99 -27.90 5.18
CA GLU A 334 -14.73 -27.85 4.44
C GLU A 334 -14.90 -27.17 3.08
N GLU A 335 -15.92 -27.57 2.32
CA GLU A 335 -16.29 -26.95 1.05
C GLU A 335 -16.66 -25.47 1.28
N LYS A 336 -17.44 -25.16 2.33
CA LYS A 336 -17.76 -23.78 2.70
C LYS A 336 -16.52 -22.92 2.92
N ASN A 337 -15.49 -23.46 3.59
CA ASN A 337 -14.21 -22.76 3.76
C ASN A 337 -13.54 -22.53 2.39
N ILE A 338 -13.44 -23.56 1.54
CA ILE A 338 -12.86 -23.44 0.19
C ILE A 338 -13.58 -22.35 -0.62
N ARG A 339 -14.91 -22.36 -0.65
CA ARG A 339 -15.71 -21.34 -1.37
C ARG A 339 -15.50 -19.94 -0.80
N THR A 340 -15.38 -19.81 0.51
CA THR A 340 -15.05 -18.55 1.18
C THR A 340 -13.67 -18.04 0.77
N ILE A 341 -12.66 -18.91 0.67
CA ILE A 341 -11.32 -18.55 0.19
C ILE A 341 -11.38 -18.07 -1.27
N ILE A 342 -12.12 -18.76 -2.14
CA ILE A 342 -12.31 -18.39 -3.55
C ILE A 342 -13.00 -17.02 -3.68
N TYR A 343 -14.06 -16.78 -2.90
CA TYR A 343 -14.75 -15.49 -2.82
C TYR A 343 -13.79 -14.36 -2.40
N ASN A 344 -12.99 -14.58 -1.35
CA ASN A 344 -12.00 -13.61 -0.89
C ASN A 344 -10.92 -13.35 -1.94
N TYR A 345 -10.49 -14.38 -2.67
CA TYR A 345 -9.55 -14.23 -3.77
C TYR A 345 -10.11 -13.31 -4.87
N ALA A 346 -11.38 -13.47 -5.25
CA ALA A 346 -12.01 -12.61 -6.24
C ALA A 346 -12.03 -11.14 -5.79
N ARG A 347 -12.45 -10.88 -4.55
CA ARG A 347 -12.46 -9.53 -3.95
C ARG A 347 -11.07 -8.91 -3.88
N ASN A 348 -10.07 -9.69 -3.48
CA ASN A 348 -8.67 -9.26 -3.42
C ASN A 348 -8.15 -8.83 -4.80
N ASN A 349 -8.47 -9.60 -5.84
CA ASN A 349 -8.06 -9.27 -7.21
C ASN A 349 -8.80 -8.05 -7.76
N ARG A 350 -10.10 -7.94 -7.50
CA ARG A 350 -10.91 -6.76 -7.86
C ARG A 350 -10.38 -5.50 -7.19
N PHE A 351 -10.12 -5.54 -5.88
CA PHE A 351 -9.54 -4.41 -5.17
C PHE A 351 -8.13 -4.08 -5.69
N SER A 352 -7.29 -5.08 -5.94
CA SER A 352 -5.98 -4.86 -6.55
C SER A 352 -6.07 -4.16 -7.90
N LEU A 353 -7.03 -4.52 -8.76
CA LEU A 353 -7.22 -3.83 -10.04
C LEU A 353 -7.66 -2.39 -9.82
N PHE A 354 -8.62 -2.16 -8.91
CA PHE A 354 -9.08 -0.82 -8.56
C PHE A 354 -7.95 0.10 -8.07
N THR A 355 -7.01 -0.42 -7.27
CA THR A 355 -5.87 0.38 -6.79
C THR A 355 -4.94 0.89 -7.90
N GLU A 356 -4.95 0.26 -9.08
CA GLU A 356 -4.11 0.70 -10.20
C GLU A 356 -4.58 2.03 -10.80
N THR A 357 -5.89 2.30 -10.76
CA THR A 357 -6.50 3.52 -11.34
C THR A 357 -6.99 4.52 -10.31
N SER A 358 -7.04 4.15 -9.03
CA SER A 358 -7.50 5.03 -7.95
C SER A 358 -6.47 6.12 -7.66
N ASP A 359 -6.87 7.38 -7.79
CA ASP A 359 -6.02 8.53 -7.42
C ASP A 359 -6.56 9.31 -6.20
N ASP A 360 -7.70 8.87 -5.66
CA ASP A 360 -8.37 9.49 -4.53
C ASP A 360 -8.24 8.63 -3.26
N ARG A 361 -7.80 9.25 -2.14
CA ARG A 361 -7.61 8.58 -0.85
C ARG A 361 -8.93 8.24 -0.16
N GLU A 362 -9.94 9.10 -0.28
CA GLU A 362 -11.26 8.91 0.32
C GLU A 362 -12.02 7.79 -0.40
N ASP A 363 -11.98 7.75 -1.73
CA ASP A 363 -12.57 6.64 -2.49
C ASP A 363 -11.82 5.33 -2.22
N LEU A 364 -10.48 5.35 -2.16
CA LEU A 364 -9.68 4.18 -1.76
C LEU A 364 -10.12 3.63 -0.40
N GLN A 365 -10.23 4.50 0.61
CA GLN A 365 -10.70 4.12 1.94
C GLN A 365 -12.14 3.61 1.91
N LYS A 366 -13.01 4.24 1.13
CA LYS A 366 -14.42 3.84 1.00
C LYS A 366 -14.55 2.45 0.39
N GLN A 367 -13.83 2.18 -0.71
CA GLN A 367 -13.83 0.85 -1.33
C GLN A 367 -13.21 -0.20 -0.40
N TYR A 368 -12.14 0.14 0.33
CA TYR A 368 -11.55 -0.75 1.33
C TYR A 368 -12.53 -1.06 2.47
N ASN A 369 -13.31 -0.07 2.91
CA ASN A 369 -14.28 -0.22 4.00
C ASN A 369 -15.52 -1.04 3.65
N LYS A 370 -15.87 -1.19 2.37
CA LYS A 370 -16.93 -2.11 1.93
C LYS A 370 -16.54 -3.59 2.07
N ILE A 371 -15.27 -3.88 2.40
CA ILE A 371 -14.78 -5.23 2.49
C ILE A 371 -14.87 -5.74 3.93
N ASP A 372 -15.87 -6.56 4.23
CA ASP A 372 -16.13 -7.07 5.59
C ASP A 372 -15.09 -8.07 6.13
N ASN A 373 -14.18 -8.59 5.30
CA ASN A 373 -13.27 -9.67 5.70
C ASN A 373 -11.83 -9.21 6.02
N LYS A 374 -11.70 -8.11 6.77
CA LYS A 374 -10.39 -7.51 7.13
C LYS A 374 -9.66 -8.27 8.24
N ASP A 375 -10.40 -8.95 9.11
CA ASP A 375 -9.86 -9.62 10.30
C ASP A 375 -9.48 -11.09 10.09
N ASN A 376 -9.82 -11.70 8.95
CA ASN A 376 -9.50 -13.10 8.66
C ASN A 376 -8.13 -13.28 7.99
N LYS A 377 -7.09 -12.72 8.61
CA LYS A 377 -5.68 -12.86 8.20
C LYS A 377 -5.40 -12.49 6.73
N ASN A 378 -6.26 -11.68 6.09
CA ASN A 378 -6.17 -11.33 4.68
C ASN A 378 -5.10 -10.25 4.44
N TYR A 379 -3.84 -10.64 4.52
CA TYR A 379 -2.69 -9.74 4.40
C TYR A 379 -2.59 -9.06 3.04
N PHE A 380 -3.09 -9.70 1.96
CA PHE A 380 -2.93 -9.19 0.60
C PHE A 380 -3.75 -7.92 0.38
N LEU A 381 -4.99 -7.89 0.88
CA LEU A 381 -5.85 -6.72 0.79
C LEU A 381 -5.25 -5.54 1.57
N GLN A 382 -4.81 -5.81 2.80
CA GLN A 382 -4.17 -4.83 3.67
C GLN A 382 -2.91 -4.26 3.03
N TYR A 383 -2.03 -5.13 2.52
CA TYR A 383 -0.84 -4.76 1.75
C TYR A 383 -1.19 -3.79 0.62
N LYS A 384 -2.20 -4.12 -0.21
CA LYS A 384 -2.61 -3.28 -1.34
C LYS A 384 -3.15 -1.92 -0.92
N PHE A 385 -3.95 -1.87 0.13
CA PHE A 385 -4.48 -0.63 0.68
C PHE A 385 -3.36 0.27 1.22
N ILE A 386 -2.45 -0.29 2.01
CA ILE A 386 -1.34 0.44 2.63
C ILE A 386 -0.36 0.96 1.57
N ASP A 387 0.09 0.09 0.65
CA ASP A 387 1.03 0.43 -0.42
C ASP A 387 0.48 1.59 -1.28
N LYS A 388 -0.79 1.48 -1.71
CA LYS A 388 -1.42 2.54 -2.51
C LYS A 388 -1.64 3.82 -1.70
N SER A 389 -2.02 3.71 -0.43
CA SER A 389 -2.19 4.88 0.44
C SER A 389 -0.89 5.65 0.64
N ILE A 390 0.23 4.94 0.88
CA ILE A 390 1.56 5.55 0.98
C ILE A 390 1.95 6.22 -0.34
N GLN A 391 1.69 5.56 -1.48
CA GLN A 391 1.95 6.14 -2.80
C GLN A 391 1.19 7.46 -3.02
N LEU A 392 -0.10 7.50 -2.69
CA LEU A 392 -0.92 8.71 -2.83
C LEU A 392 -0.41 9.84 -1.91
N LEU A 393 -0.12 9.52 -0.66
CA LEU A 393 0.43 10.49 0.30
C LEU A 393 1.78 11.06 -0.14
N ASN A 394 2.68 10.21 -0.62
CA ASN A 394 3.97 10.65 -1.15
C ASN A 394 3.82 11.52 -2.40
N THR A 395 2.81 11.27 -3.22
CA THR A 395 2.54 12.07 -4.44
C THR A 395 2.01 13.45 -4.05
N GLU A 396 1.07 13.51 -3.12
CA GLU A 396 0.51 14.75 -2.57
C GLU A 396 1.62 15.59 -1.91
N LEU A 397 2.43 14.98 -1.03
CA LEU A 397 3.56 15.67 -0.38
C LEU A 397 4.54 16.23 -1.42
N LYS A 398 4.92 15.47 -2.45
CA LYS A 398 5.83 15.93 -3.51
C LYS A 398 5.25 17.07 -4.35
N GLN A 399 3.95 17.06 -4.64
CA GLN A 399 3.29 18.13 -5.40
C GLN A 399 3.17 19.42 -4.58
N THR A 400 3.07 19.32 -3.26
CA THR A 400 2.77 20.46 -2.39
C THR A 400 3.97 21.31 -1.96
N ASN A 401 5.21 20.98 -2.37
CA ASN A 401 6.46 21.61 -1.89
C ASN A 401 6.54 23.16 -1.96
N GLU A 402 5.63 23.85 -2.66
CA GLU A 402 5.61 25.32 -2.77
C GLU A 402 4.40 26.01 -2.10
N THR A 403 3.33 25.28 -1.70
CA THR A 403 2.07 25.89 -1.22
C THR A 403 1.35 25.14 -0.09
N THR A 404 1.93 24.11 0.54
CA THR A 404 1.23 23.31 1.57
C THR A 404 0.76 24.17 2.75
N THR A 405 -0.52 24.05 3.10
CA THR A 405 -1.09 24.66 4.32
C THR A 405 -1.03 23.71 5.50
N ILE A 406 -1.07 24.24 6.73
CA ILE A 406 -1.14 23.42 7.96
C ILE A 406 -2.39 22.52 7.95
N GLU A 407 -3.51 23.00 7.42
CA GLU A 407 -4.77 22.22 7.33
C GLU A 407 -4.64 20.98 6.43
N GLU A 408 -3.89 21.07 5.33
CA GLU A 408 -3.61 19.92 4.45
C GLU A 408 -2.74 18.89 5.17
N ILE A 409 -1.75 19.35 5.94
CA ILE A 409 -0.90 18.47 6.75
C ILE A 409 -1.73 17.77 7.84
N ASP A 410 -2.66 18.47 8.49
CA ASP A 410 -3.56 17.88 9.49
C ASP A 410 -4.49 16.82 8.88
N LYS A 411 -4.97 17.03 7.64
CA LYS A 411 -5.73 16.02 6.88
C LYS A 411 -4.88 14.79 6.57
N ILE A 412 -3.63 14.99 6.15
CA ILE A 412 -2.67 13.90 5.92
C ILE A 412 -2.39 13.13 7.22
N GLU A 413 -2.14 13.80 8.35
CA GLU A 413 -1.94 13.15 9.65
C GLU A 413 -3.14 12.30 10.07
N THR A 414 -4.35 12.84 9.87
CA THR A 414 -5.59 12.14 10.20
C THR A 414 -5.75 10.88 9.35
N TYR A 415 -5.43 10.95 8.06
CA TYR A 415 -5.44 9.77 7.18
C TYR A 415 -4.34 8.77 7.56
N LEU A 416 -3.14 9.25 7.88
CA LEU A 416 -2.02 8.41 8.29
C LEU A 416 -2.32 7.59 9.56
N LYS A 417 -3.02 8.16 10.54
CA LYS A 417 -3.49 7.43 11.73
C LYS A 417 -4.41 6.26 11.38
N LYS A 418 -5.26 6.41 10.36
CA LYS A 418 -6.11 5.31 9.86
C LYS A 418 -5.27 4.20 9.24
N ILE A 419 -4.28 4.57 8.41
CA ILE A 419 -3.33 3.61 7.82
C ILE A 419 -2.51 2.92 8.91
N GLU A 420 -2.10 3.62 9.96
CA GLU A 420 -1.29 3.06 11.06
C GLU A 420 -2.01 1.90 11.76
N SER A 421 -3.32 2.05 12.01
CA SER A 421 -4.14 0.97 12.57
C SER A 421 -4.15 -0.27 11.66
N GLU A 422 -4.34 -0.08 10.35
CA GLU A 422 -4.34 -1.18 9.37
C GLU A 422 -2.95 -1.80 9.21
N TYR A 423 -1.88 -1.00 9.30
CA TYR A 423 -0.50 -1.46 9.27
C TYR A 423 -0.14 -2.38 10.44
N ILE A 424 -0.63 -2.09 11.65
CA ILE A 424 -0.44 -2.95 12.82
C ILE A 424 -1.08 -4.32 12.60
N THR A 425 -2.32 -4.34 12.08
CA THR A 425 -3.01 -5.60 11.74
C THR A 425 -2.31 -6.34 10.62
N TYR A 426 -1.88 -5.63 9.58
CA TYR A 426 -1.09 -6.19 8.48
C TYR A 426 0.19 -6.86 8.96
N LYS A 427 0.96 -6.20 9.84
CA LYS A 427 2.18 -6.73 10.44
C LYS A 427 1.92 -8.04 11.17
N LYS A 428 0.90 -8.09 12.03
CA LYS A 428 0.52 -9.32 12.74
C LYS A 428 0.15 -10.44 11.77
N ASN A 429 -0.62 -10.12 10.74
CA ASN A 429 -1.09 -11.11 9.77
C ASN A 429 0.04 -11.67 8.90
N ILE A 430 0.97 -10.82 8.42
CA ILE A 430 2.09 -11.30 7.61
C ILE A 430 3.08 -12.13 8.42
N GLU A 431 3.41 -11.72 9.66
CA GLU A 431 4.26 -12.51 10.55
C GLU A 431 3.67 -13.91 10.77
N TRP A 432 2.36 -13.98 11.02
CA TRP A 432 1.67 -15.25 11.15
C TRP A 432 1.74 -16.11 9.88
N ILE A 433 1.47 -15.53 8.70
CA ILE A 433 1.48 -16.27 7.42
C ILE A 433 2.87 -16.78 7.03
N LEU A 434 3.94 -16.06 7.39
CA LEU A 434 5.31 -16.51 7.10
C LEU A 434 5.69 -17.77 7.88
N GLU A 435 5.00 -18.06 8.99
CA GLU A 435 5.24 -19.23 9.85
C GLU A 435 4.23 -20.36 9.66
N HIS A 436 3.08 -20.09 9.04
CA HIS A 436 1.97 -21.03 8.89
C HIS A 436 1.67 -21.33 7.42
N ILE A 437 0.96 -22.44 7.19
CA ILE A 437 0.51 -22.79 5.84
C ILE A 437 -0.74 -21.98 5.52
N TYR A 438 -0.62 -21.08 4.56
CA TYR A 438 -1.70 -20.21 4.12
C TYR A 438 -1.96 -20.36 2.62
N PHE A 439 -3.24 -20.46 2.25
CA PHE A 439 -3.67 -20.58 0.86
C PHE A 439 -4.44 -19.35 0.42
N ILE A 440 -3.90 -18.63 -0.58
CA ILE A 440 -4.57 -17.50 -1.23
C ILE A 440 -5.76 -17.96 -2.09
N TYR A 441 -5.69 -19.19 -2.59
CA TYR A 441 -6.73 -19.84 -3.40
C TYR A 441 -6.78 -21.32 -3.06
N ARG A 442 -7.94 -21.95 -3.26
CA ARG A 442 -8.18 -23.38 -3.04
C ARG A 442 -9.11 -23.90 -4.15
N VAL A 443 -9.15 -25.21 -4.31
CA VAL A 443 -10.11 -25.88 -5.20
C VAL A 443 -10.84 -26.97 -4.42
N SER A 444 -12.07 -27.27 -4.80
CA SER A 444 -12.86 -28.33 -4.19
C SER A 444 -12.17 -29.68 -4.32
N PHE A 445 -12.41 -30.60 -3.38
CA PHE A 445 -11.76 -31.92 -3.32
C PHE A 445 -11.81 -32.69 -4.65
N LYS A 446 -12.94 -32.60 -5.38
CA LYS A 446 -13.10 -33.25 -6.70
C LYS A 446 -12.04 -32.82 -7.72
N GLU A 447 -11.65 -31.55 -7.72
CA GLU A 447 -10.63 -31.00 -8.63
C GLU A 447 -9.18 -31.23 -8.15
N CYS A 448 -9.01 -31.75 -6.93
CA CYS A 448 -7.73 -32.23 -6.43
C CYS A 448 -7.39 -33.65 -6.91
N ILE A 449 -8.36 -34.39 -7.49
CA ILE A 449 -8.14 -35.75 -8.00
C ILE A 449 -7.75 -35.70 -9.48
N ILE A 450 -6.58 -36.23 -9.80
CA ILE A 450 -6.06 -36.35 -11.18
C ILE A 450 -5.61 -37.79 -11.37
N ASP A 451 -6.21 -38.53 -12.31
CA ASP A 451 -5.94 -39.95 -12.57
C ASP A 451 -5.95 -40.83 -11.30
N ASP A 452 -6.98 -40.67 -10.45
CA ASP A 452 -7.09 -41.31 -9.13
C ASP A 452 -5.91 -41.01 -8.19
N ILE A 453 -5.32 -39.82 -8.31
CA ILE A 453 -4.28 -39.31 -7.42
C ILE A 453 -4.75 -37.99 -6.85
N PHE A 454 -4.86 -37.94 -5.53
CA PHE A 454 -5.13 -36.74 -4.78
C PHE A 454 -3.89 -35.86 -4.70
N ILE A 455 -4.01 -34.62 -5.12
CA ILE A 455 -3.00 -33.57 -5.00
C ILE A 455 -3.64 -32.39 -4.28
N TYR A 456 -3.25 -32.16 -3.02
CA TYR A 456 -3.92 -31.25 -2.08
C TYR A 456 -4.03 -29.82 -2.61
N SER A 457 -3.01 -29.36 -3.33
CA SER A 457 -2.94 -28.02 -3.90
C SER A 457 -3.31 -27.97 -5.39
N SER A 458 -3.73 -29.08 -6.00
CA SER A 458 -4.03 -29.22 -7.44
C SER A 458 -3.00 -28.47 -8.32
N PHE A 459 -3.42 -27.46 -9.09
CA PHE A 459 -2.52 -26.64 -9.93
C PHE A 459 -1.79 -25.50 -9.21
N LEU A 460 -2.14 -25.18 -7.97
CA LEU A 460 -1.63 -23.99 -7.28
C LEU A 460 -0.19 -24.17 -6.84
N LEU A 461 0.68 -23.24 -7.22
CA LEU A 461 2.04 -23.19 -6.71
C LEU A 461 2.06 -22.68 -5.26
N PRO A 462 2.97 -23.18 -4.39
CA PRO A 462 3.06 -22.76 -2.98
C PRO A 462 3.28 -21.25 -2.89
N LEU A 463 2.92 -20.61 -1.78
CA LEU A 463 3.06 -19.16 -1.64
C LEU A 463 4.52 -18.73 -1.79
N ASP A 464 4.76 -17.54 -2.34
CA ASP A 464 6.10 -16.96 -2.37
C ASP A 464 6.30 -16.12 -1.11
N ASN A 465 6.74 -16.76 -0.02
CA ASN A 465 6.95 -16.08 1.25
C ASN A 465 8.14 -15.11 1.19
N ARG A 466 9.11 -15.37 0.31
CA ARG A 466 10.25 -14.47 0.06
C ARG A 466 9.75 -13.14 -0.49
N LYS A 467 8.97 -13.18 -1.59
CA LYS A 467 8.36 -11.96 -2.17
C LYS A 467 7.42 -11.27 -1.17
N SER A 468 6.72 -12.04 -0.34
CA SER A 468 5.83 -11.47 0.68
C SER A 468 6.60 -10.77 1.81
N LYS A 469 7.73 -11.34 2.24
CA LYS A 469 8.67 -10.72 3.18
C LYS A 469 9.33 -9.47 2.62
N ASP A 470 9.86 -9.52 1.40
CA ASP A 470 10.49 -8.37 0.75
C ASP A 470 9.52 -7.18 0.62
N ARG A 471 8.25 -7.47 0.29
CA ARG A 471 7.19 -6.45 0.24
C ARG A 471 6.86 -5.87 1.62
N PHE A 472 6.85 -6.71 2.64
CA PHE A 472 6.61 -6.27 4.01
C PHE A 472 7.73 -5.35 4.51
N GLU A 473 8.99 -5.71 4.25
CA GLU A 473 10.15 -4.87 4.57
C GLU A 473 10.07 -3.52 3.84
N LYS A 474 9.75 -3.54 2.54
CA LYS A 474 9.55 -2.32 1.76
C LYS A 474 8.45 -1.41 2.34
N ILE A 475 7.27 -1.96 2.63
CA ILE A 475 6.18 -1.17 3.24
C ILE A 475 6.61 -0.60 4.58
N THR A 476 7.33 -1.37 5.39
CA THR A 476 7.81 -0.94 6.70
C THR A 476 8.74 0.27 6.56
N ASP A 477 9.66 0.23 5.60
CA ASP A 477 10.57 1.33 5.31
C ASP A 477 9.83 2.55 4.75
N ASP A 478 8.97 2.36 3.75
CA ASP A 478 8.18 3.44 3.12
C ASP A 478 7.27 4.14 4.16
N PHE A 479 6.65 3.36 5.06
CA PHE A 479 5.80 3.89 6.14
C PHE A 479 6.63 4.68 7.18
N ARG A 480 7.82 4.18 7.54
CA ARG A 480 8.73 4.88 8.46
C ARG A 480 9.23 6.19 7.86
N GLU A 481 9.61 6.18 6.58
CA GLU A 481 10.05 7.36 5.85
C GLU A 481 8.95 8.43 5.86
N LEU A 482 7.73 8.08 5.46
CA LEU A 482 6.57 8.97 5.46
C LEU A 482 6.33 9.60 6.84
N LYS A 483 6.38 8.80 7.91
CA LYS A 483 6.20 9.27 9.30
C LYS A 483 7.31 10.23 9.73
N SER A 484 8.54 10.06 9.24
CA SER A 484 9.67 10.95 9.55
C SER A 484 9.65 12.27 8.77
N GLN A 485 9.12 12.27 7.54
CA GLN A 485 9.07 13.46 6.69
C GLN A 485 7.99 14.44 7.15
N LEU A 486 6.88 13.93 7.66
CA LEU A 486 5.71 14.74 7.96
C LEU A 486 5.94 15.86 9.01
N PRO A 487 6.69 15.64 10.12
CA PRO A 487 7.09 16.73 11.01
C PRO A 487 7.97 17.80 10.36
N LEU A 488 8.77 17.43 9.35
CA LEU A 488 9.59 18.39 8.60
C LEU A 488 8.71 19.27 7.71
N PHE A 489 7.77 18.66 6.99
CA PHE A 489 6.78 19.39 6.19
C PHE A 489 5.94 20.34 7.03
N ARG A 490 5.54 19.93 8.25
CA ARG A 490 4.82 20.81 9.18
C ARG A 490 5.62 22.06 9.53
N LYS A 491 6.90 21.89 9.90
CA LYS A 491 7.79 23.03 10.19
C LYS A 491 7.98 23.95 8.97
N MET A 492 8.05 23.39 7.77
CA MET A 492 8.15 24.18 6.55
C MET A 492 6.86 24.97 6.26
N ALA A 493 5.68 24.37 6.46
CA ALA A 493 4.40 25.05 6.30
C ALA A 493 4.21 26.17 7.34
N GLU A 494 4.57 25.92 8.60
CA GLU A 494 4.61 26.94 9.65
C GLU A 494 5.54 28.11 9.26
N PHE A 495 6.75 27.80 8.81
CA PHE A 495 7.72 28.80 8.36
C PHE A 495 7.22 29.62 7.16
N ASN A 496 6.63 28.97 6.15
CA ASN A 496 6.06 29.66 5.00
C ASN A 496 4.88 30.57 5.40
N GLY A 497 4.05 30.11 6.35
CA GLY A 497 3.01 30.93 6.96
C GLY A 497 3.57 32.19 7.61
N ASP A 498 4.64 32.08 8.39
CA ASP A 498 5.28 33.23 9.03
C ASP A 498 5.96 34.17 8.02
N VAL A 499 6.63 33.65 7.00
CA VAL A 499 7.21 34.46 5.91
C VAL A 499 6.13 35.23 5.16
N SER A 500 4.98 34.61 4.90
CA SER A 500 3.86 35.27 4.22
C SER A 500 3.29 36.43 5.04
N LYS A 501 3.17 36.29 6.37
CA LYS A 501 2.78 37.39 7.27
C LYS A 501 3.78 38.54 7.23
N VAL A 502 5.09 38.25 7.29
CA VAL A 502 6.14 39.29 7.23
C VAL A 502 6.09 40.05 5.91
N LYS A 503 5.84 39.37 4.79
CA LYS A 503 5.68 40.01 3.47
C LYS A 503 4.46 40.94 3.43
N GLU A 504 3.36 40.54 4.06
CA GLU A 504 2.14 41.34 4.14
C GLU A 504 2.33 42.57 5.04
N GLU A 505 3.04 42.44 6.16
CA GLU A 505 3.43 43.56 7.02
C GLU A 505 4.34 44.56 6.30
N LEU A 506 5.32 44.08 5.52
CA LEU A 506 6.19 44.94 4.70
C LEU A 506 5.40 45.72 3.63
N LEU A 507 4.47 45.08 2.93
CA LEU A 507 3.62 45.75 1.94
C LEU A 507 2.75 46.84 2.58
N GLN A 508 2.18 46.58 3.76
CA GLN A 508 1.44 47.59 4.52
C GLN A 508 2.33 48.73 5.04
N PHE A 509 3.61 48.45 5.30
CA PHE A 509 4.58 49.43 5.75
C PHE A 509 5.00 50.37 4.60
N ASP A 510 5.29 49.83 3.42
CA ASP A 510 5.60 50.61 2.21
C ASP A 510 4.44 51.53 1.83
N GLU A 511 3.19 51.03 1.88
CA GLU A 511 2.00 51.84 1.59
C GLU A 511 1.79 53.00 2.60
N LYS A 512 2.26 52.83 3.85
CA LYS A 512 2.23 53.88 4.88
C LYS A 512 3.32 54.93 4.66
N ILE A 513 4.51 54.53 4.23
CA ILE A 513 5.62 55.43 3.91
C ILE A 513 5.26 56.31 2.71
N GLU A 514 4.73 55.72 1.64
CA GLU A 514 4.38 56.45 0.41
C GLU A 514 3.36 57.57 0.68
N LYS A 515 2.41 57.35 1.62
CA LYS A 515 1.44 58.38 2.05
C LYS A 515 2.01 59.47 2.96
N HIS A 516 3.17 59.25 3.59
CA HIS A 516 3.82 60.23 4.47
C HIS A 516 4.74 61.18 3.69
N ASP A 517 5.45 60.67 2.69
CA ASP A 517 6.36 61.47 1.87
C ASP A 517 5.63 62.47 0.96
N THR A 518 4.47 62.10 0.42
CA THR A 518 3.64 63.03 -0.38
C THR A 518 3.18 64.25 0.42
N LYS A 519 2.76 64.06 1.68
CA LYS A 519 2.36 65.16 2.57
C LYS A 519 3.50 66.10 2.94
N THR A 520 4.72 65.57 3.05
CA THR A 520 5.90 66.35 3.41
C THR A 520 6.37 67.21 2.23
N ILE A 521 6.35 66.65 1.02
CA ILE A 521 6.64 67.38 -0.24
C ILE A 521 5.64 68.51 -0.48
N GLU A 522 4.34 68.26 -0.26
CA GLU A 522 3.29 69.28 -0.37
C GLU A 522 3.51 70.45 0.61
N LEU A 523 3.87 70.16 1.86
CA LEU A 523 4.12 71.18 2.87
C LEU A 523 5.35 72.03 2.53
N MET A 524 6.42 71.40 2.04
CA MET A 524 7.65 72.07 1.67
C MET A 524 7.45 73.00 0.46
N GLY A 525 6.68 72.56 -0.54
CA GLY A 525 6.28 73.39 -1.68
C GLY A 525 5.46 74.63 -1.27
N LEU A 526 4.56 74.47 -0.27
CA LEU A 526 3.77 75.59 0.27
C LEU A 526 4.65 76.63 0.99
N PHE A 527 5.63 76.19 1.78
CA PHE A 527 6.58 77.10 2.44
C PHE A 527 7.48 77.85 1.44
N SER A 528 8.00 77.17 0.41
CA SER A 528 8.82 77.79 -0.63
C SER A 528 8.05 78.86 -1.42
N ALA A 529 6.78 78.63 -1.72
CA ALA A 529 5.92 79.60 -2.41
C ALA A 529 5.70 80.89 -1.58
N ILE A 530 5.49 80.74 -0.26
CA ILE A 530 5.36 81.88 0.65
C ILE A 530 6.67 82.68 0.71
N ILE A 531 7.81 82.01 0.84
CA ILE A 531 9.13 82.68 0.91
C ILE A 531 9.44 83.45 -0.39
N ALA A 532 9.20 82.84 -1.56
CA ALA A 532 9.41 83.50 -2.86
C ALA A 532 8.53 84.74 -3.03
N PHE A 533 7.27 84.66 -2.58
CA PHE A 533 6.34 85.78 -2.63
C PHE A 533 6.77 86.94 -1.71
N VAL A 534 7.22 86.63 -0.49
CA VAL A 534 7.74 87.64 0.43
C VAL A 534 9.02 88.28 -0.13
N MET A 535 10.00 87.50 -0.61
CA MET A 535 11.24 88.04 -1.17
C MET A 535 10.99 88.92 -2.41
N GLY A 536 10.05 88.54 -3.29
CA GLY A 536 9.68 89.34 -4.46
C GLY A 536 9.05 90.69 -4.13
N SER A 537 8.51 90.86 -2.92
CA SER A 537 7.83 92.09 -2.47
C SER A 537 8.74 93.11 -1.77
N ILE A 538 9.93 92.70 -1.32
CA ILE A 538 10.90 93.56 -0.62
C ILE A 538 11.35 94.78 -1.45
N PRO A 539 11.64 94.67 -2.77
CA PRO A 539 12.06 95.83 -3.58
C PRO A 539 11.01 96.93 -3.66
N THR A 540 9.72 96.60 -3.51
CA THR A 540 8.61 97.55 -3.62
C THR A 540 8.56 98.54 -2.44
N PHE A 541 9.10 98.16 -1.28
CA PHE A 541 9.20 99.04 -0.11
C PHE A 541 10.17 100.21 -0.29
N GLN A 542 11.14 100.13 -1.22
CA GLN A 542 12.10 101.22 -1.46
C GLN A 542 11.46 102.46 -2.12
N TYR A 543 10.24 102.35 -2.64
CA TYR A 543 9.55 103.42 -3.37
C TYR A 543 8.49 104.17 -2.56
N LEU A 544 8.21 103.76 -1.32
CA LEU A 544 7.15 104.34 -0.48
C LEU A 544 7.74 105.38 0.47
N LYS A 545 7.33 106.65 0.32
CA LYS A 545 7.91 107.79 1.05
C LYS A 545 7.10 108.24 2.28
N ASN A 546 5.81 107.89 2.38
CA ASN A 546 4.97 108.22 3.54
C ASN A 546 4.64 106.96 4.37
N ILE A 547 4.51 107.14 5.69
CA ILE A 547 4.13 106.08 6.61
C ILE A 547 2.71 105.53 6.35
N PHE A 548 1.81 106.36 5.80
CA PHE A 548 0.46 105.96 5.39
C PHE A 548 0.47 105.13 4.10
N ASP A 549 1.35 105.45 3.13
CA ASP A 549 1.53 104.65 1.91
C ASP A 549 2.11 103.27 2.25
N VAL A 550 3.01 103.21 3.25
CA VAL A 550 3.51 101.95 3.83
C VAL A 550 2.37 101.17 4.52
N GLY A 551 1.50 101.85 5.27
CA GLY A 551 0.33 101.23 5.90
C GLY A 551 -0.66 100.64 4.89
N ILE A 552 -0.99 101.37 3.83
CA ILE A 552 -1.84 100.89 2.73
C ILE A 552 -1.18 99.71 2.02
N PHE A 553 0.13 99.79 1.78
CA PHE A 553 0.88 98.67 1.20
C PHE A 553 0.81 97.43 2.08
N PHE A 554 1.00 97.51 3.39
CA PHE A 554 0.89 96.34 4.27
C PHE A 554 -0.51 95.72 4.28
N VAL A 555 -1.57 96.54 4.21
CA VAL A 555 -2.97 96.06 4.15
C VAL A 555 -3.25 95.35 2.82
N VAL A 556 -2.81 95.91 1.69
CA VAL A 556 -2.94 95.30 0.35
C VAL A 556 -2.05 94.07 0.20
N PHE A 557 -0.83 94.13 0.73
CA PHE A 557 0.12 93.04 0.70
C PHE A 557 -0.37 91.86 1.55
N GLY A 558 -0.80 92.11 2.79
CA GLY A 558 -1.37 91.09 3.67
C GLY A 558 -2.63 90.46 3.09
N THR A 559 -3.51 91.25 2.46
CA THR A 559 -4.69 90.70 1.77
C THR A 559 -4.33 89.86 0.55
N SER A 560 -3.32 90.26 -0.23
CA SER A 560 -2.85 89.47 -1.37
C SER A 560 -2.25 88.13 -0.93
N LEU A 561 -1.48 88.11 0.16
CA LEU A 561 -0.87 86.90 0.73
C LEU A 561 -1.94 85.93 1.25
N ILE A 562 -2.93 86.45 1.98
CA ILE A 562 -4.05 85.65 2.51
C ILE A 562 -4.91 85.12 1.35
N SER A 563 -5.12 85.90 0.30
CA SER A 563 -5.83 85.47 -0.91
C SER A 563 -5.07 84.35 -1.63
N PHE A 564 -3.77 84.49 -1.79
CA PHE A 564 -2.91 83.48 -2.41
C PHE A 564 -2.92 82.18 -1.59
N LEU A 565 -2.80 82.26 -0.26
CA LEU A 565 -2.87 81.11 0.63
C LEU A 565 -4.22 80.39 0.53
N LEU A 566 -5.33 81.13 0.48
CA LEU A 566 -6.68 80.57 0.31
C LEU A 566 -6.85 79.87 -1.04
N VAL A 567 -6.34 80.45 -2.12
CA VAL A 567 -6.36 79.83 -3.46
C VAL A 567 -5.50 78.56 -3.47
N LEU A 568 -4.33 78.59 -2.85
CA LEU A 568 -3.44 77.44 -2.79
C LEU A 568 -4.06 76.29 -1.96
N LEU A 569 -4.71 76.60 -0.84
CA LEU A 569 -5.47 75.63 -0.03
C LEU A 569 -6.70 75.07 -0.76
N PHE A 570 -7.28 75.84 -1.68
CA PHE A 570 -8.37 75.40 -2.55
C PHE A 570 -7.86 74.45 -3.65
N ILE A 571 -6.75 74.80 -4.32
CA ILE A 571 -6.13 73.99 -5.39
C ILE A 571 -5.54 72.68 -4.83
N THR A 572 -4.92 72.71 -3.65
CA THR A 572 -4.38 71.52 -2.96
C THR A 572 -5.46 70.61 -2.34
N GLY A 573 -6.74 70.90 -2.56
CA GLY A 573 -7.86 70.01 -2.18
C GLY A 573 -8.09 69.84 -0.68
N ARG A 574 -7.39 70.61 0.17
CA ARG A 574 -7.55 70.61 1.64
C ARG A 574 -8.88 71.22 2.09
N ILE A 575 -9.48 72.08 1.26
CA ILE A 575 -10.84 72.62 1.46
C ILE A 575 -11.79 71.89 0.51
N LYS A 576 -12.32 70.73 0.94
CA LYS A 576 -13.45 70.09 0.26
C LYS A 576 -14.73 70.83 0.66
N VAL A 577 -15.33 71.54 -0.28
CA VAL A 577 -16.62 72.22 -0.06
C VAL A 577 -17.74 71.16 0.02
N ASN A 578 -17.87 70.51 1.18
CA ASN A 578 -19.05 69.72 1.51
C ASN A 578 -20.22 70.66 1.84
N LYS A 579 -21.45 70.24 1.50
CA LYS A 579 -22.69 71.04 1.64
C LYS A 579 -22.94 71.63 3.04
N GLU A 580 -22.27 71.13 4.07
CA GLU A 580 -22.43 71.51 5.48
C GLU A 580 -21.46 72.61 5.96
N GLN A 581 -20.43 73.00 5.19
CA GLN A 581 -19.50 74.10 5.54
C GLN A 581 -19.93 75.48 4.98
N LYS A 582 -21.24 75.74 4.85
CA LYS A 582 -21.76 77.05 4.37
C LYS A 582 -21.37 78.24 5.26
N TRP A 583 -20.99 78.02 6.51
CA TRP A 583 -20.53 79.07 7.43
C TRP A 583 -19.19 79.71 7.04
N TRP A 584 -18.33 79.06 6.25
CA TRP A 584 -17.04 79.63 5.81
C TRP A 584 -17.17 80.74 4.75
N LYS A 585 -18.29 80.80 4.02
CA LYS A 585 -18.57 81.90 3.07
C LYS A 585 -18.77 83.24 3.76
N SER A 586 -19.22 83.22 5.02
CA SER A 586 -19.57 84.41 5.80
C SER A 586 -18.32 85.21 6.22
N PRO A 587 -17.32 84.65 6.93
CA PRO A 587 -16.17 85.42 7.41
C PRO A 587 -15.22 85.92 6.31
N ILE A 588 -15.09 85.19 5.18
CA ILE A 588 -14.24 85.62 4.06
C ILE A 588 -14.78 86.91 3.42
N LEU A 589 -16.11 86.99 3.22
CA LEU A 589 -16.75 88.18 2.66
C LEU A 589 -16.58 89.39 3.59
N TYR A 590 -16.78 89.19 4.90
CA TYR A 590 -16.55 90.24 5.91
C TYR A 590 -15.08 90.65 6.02
N PHE A 591 -14.13 89.72 5.85
CA PHE A 591 -12.71 90.03 5.88
C PHE A 591 -12.30 90.96 4.73
N TYR A 592 -12.67 90.65 3.48
CA TYR A 592 -12.35 91.53 2.35
C TYR A 592 -13.07 92.87 2.45
N ALA A 593 -14.33 92.89 2.91
CA ALA A 593 -15.05 94.14 3.15
C ALA A 593 -14.37 95.00 4.22
N ALA A 594 -13.93 94.40 5.34
CA ALA A 594 -13.20 95.10 6.40
C ALA A 594 -11.86 95.65 5.91
N MET A 595 -11.11 94.88 5.11
CA MET A 595 -9.82 95.33 4.58
C MET A 595 -9.97 96.44 3.54
N ILE A 596 -11.04 96.44 2.72
CA ILE A 596 -11.38 97.54 1.82
C ILE A 596 -11.75 98.79 2.62
N ILE A 597 -12.51 98.66 3.72
CA ILE A 597 -12.84 99.77 4.61
C ILE A 597 -11.58 100.34 5.26
N ILE A 598 -10.68 99.49 5.78
CA ILE A 598 -9.41 99.90 6.39
C ILE A 598 -8.52 100.62 5.37
N ALA A 599 -8.39 100.09 4.15
CA ALA A 599 -7.63 100.73 3.08
C ALA A 599 -8.25 102.09 2.68
N SER A 600 -9.58 102.18 2.63
CA SER A 600 -10.31 103.41 2.30
C SER A 600 -10.14 104.48 3.38
N VAL A 601 -10.19 104.10 4.66
CA VAL A 601 -9.96 105.00 5.80
C VAL A 601 -8.51 105.50 5.79
N LEU A 602 -7.53 104.61 5.62
CA LEU A 602 -6.11 104.99 5.52
C LEU A 602 -5.85 105.93 4.33
N SER A 603 -6.53 105.70 3.20
CA SER A 603 -6.41 106.56 2.02
C SER A 603 -7.11 107.92 2.17
N TYR A 604 -8.15 108.01 3.02
CA TYR A 604 -8.83 109.27 3.35
C TYR A 604 -8.02 110.15 4.31
N PHE A 605 -7.25 109.53 5.21
CA PHE A 605 -6.31 110.23 6.09
C PHE A 605 -4.96 110.56 5.43
N ASN A 606 -4.76 110.21 4.16
CA ASN A 606 -3.55 110.57 3.42
C ASN A 606 -3.60 112.08 3.06
N PRO A 607 -2.78 112.95 3.67
CA PRO A 607 -2.84 114.38 3.40
C PRO A 607 -2.46 114.66 1.94
N LYS A 608 -3.36 115.31 1.18
CA LYS A 608 -3.16 115.61 -0.26
C LYS A 608 -2.16 116.72 -0.57
N ASP A 609 -1.50 117.32 0.43
CA ASP A 609 -0.47 118.34 0.21
C ASP A 609 0.93 117.79 0.48
N ASN A 610 1.57 117.27 -0.57
CA ASN A 610 2.96 116.84 -0.53
C ASN A 610 3.83 117.49 -1.62
N GLU A 611 3.46 118.68 -2.13
CA GLU A 611 4.32 119.49 -2.99
C GLU A 611 5.29 120.41 -2.23
N ARG A 612 5.23 120.48 -0.89
CA ARG A 612 6.06 121.42 -0.10
C ARG A 612 7.20 120.82 0.73
N LYS A 613 7.46 119.51 0.67
CA LYS A 613 8.59 118.85 1.38
C LYS A 613 9.66 118.22 0.47
N THR A 614 9.51 118.28 -0.84
CA THR A 614 10.42 117.65 -1.81
C THR A 614 11.69 118.45 -2.12
N THR A 615 11.77 119.73 -1.74
CA THR A 615 12.96 120.57 -1.98
C THR A 615 14.01 120.49 -0.87
N THR A 616 13.62 120.27 0.38
CA THR A 616 14.57 120.14 1.50
C THR A 616 15.19 118.74 1.61
N LEU A 617 14.44 117.67 1.34
CA LEU A 617 14.97 116.29 1.41
C LEU A 617 16.00 115.98 0.30
N LYS A 618 15.82 116.55 -0.90
CA LYS A 618 16.78 116.40 -2.02
C LYS A 618 18.12 117.10 -1.76
N GLN A 619 18.14 118.15 -0.93
CA GLN A 619 19.39 118.80 -0.53
C GLN A 619 20.12 117.98 0.54
N THR A 620 19.41 117.36 1.49
CA THR A 620 20.03 116.52 2.53
C THR A 620 20.51 115.16 2.01
N GLU A 621 19.80 114.54 1.06
CA GLU A 621 20.26 113.30 0.41
C GLU A 621 21.52 113.54 -0.45
N LYS A 622 21.66 114.71 -1.10
CA LYS A 622 22.87 115.04 -1.87
C LYS A 622 24.09 115.20 -0.96
N THR A 623 23.96 115.86 0.20
CA THR A 623 25.06 116.00 1.16
C THR A 623 25.44 114.68 1.82
N ILE A 624 24.47 113.81 2.14
CA ILE A 624 24.77 112.50 2.76
C ILE A 624 25.41 111.54 1.75
N ILE A 625 25.03 111.59 0.47
CA ILE A 625 25.65 110.77 -0.59
C ILE A 625 27.06 111.27 -0.91
N GLU A 626 27.30 112.59 -0.96
CA GLU A 626 28.66 113.13 -1.09
C GLU A 626 29.54 112.76 0.12
N GLU A 627 29.01 112.80 1.34
CA GLU A 627 29.75 112.42 2.56
C GLU A 627 30.05 110.89 2.60
N LYS A 628 29.13 110.04 2.15
CA LYS A 628 29.35 108.57 2.03
C LYS A 628 30.32 108.19 0.90
N ILE A 629 30.32 108.91 -0.23
CA ILE A 629 31.27 108.68 -1.33
C ILE A 629 32.69 109.10 -0.92
N THR A 630 32.83 110.20 -0.16
CA THR A 630 34.14 110.63 0.38
C THR A 630 34.66 109.68 1.47
N SER A 631 33.76 109.15 2.31
CA SER A 631 34.08 108.14 3.33
C SER A 631 34.48 106.78 2.74
N ASN A 632 33.76 106.28 1.72
CA ASN A 632 34.10 105.00 1.09
C ASN A 632 35.37 105.06 0.24
N LYS A 633 35.68 106.21 -0.41
CA LYS A 633 36.98 106.41 -1.08
C LYS A 633 38.16 106.39 -0.11
N ALA A 634 38.00 106.86 1.12
CA ALA A 634 39.02 106.80 2.17
C ALA A 634 39.18 105.39 2.76
N ILE A 635 38.10 104.60 2.83
CA ILE A 635 38.13 103.21 3.33
C ILE A 635 38.72 102.25 2.29
N ASP A 636 38.49 102.47 0.99
CA ASP A 636 39.06 101.63 -0.08
C ASP A 636 40.57 101.88 -0.30
N THR A 637 41.07 103.10 -0.03
CA THR A 637 42.53 103.37 0.01
C THR A 637 43.20 102.75 1.25
N LEU A 638 42.49 102.59 2.36
CA LEU A 638 42.96 101.87 3.56
C LEU A 638 42.88 100.33 3.42
N LYS A 639 41.94 99.78 2.65
CA LYS A 639 41.85 98.34 2.39
C LYS A 639 42.85 97.85 1.33
N GLN A 640 43.13 98.64 0.28
CA GLN A 640 44.18 98.28 -0.70
C GLN A 640 45.60 98.34 -0.11
N SER A 641 45.87 99.15 0.92
CA SER A 641 47.18 99.17 1.60
C SER A 641 47.37 98.06 2.65
N LYS A 642 46.29 97.39 3.08
CA LYS A 642 46.35 96.24 4.02
C LYS A 642 46.48 94.88 3.32
N ILE A 643 45.93 94.73 2.10
CA ILE A 643 45.98 93.47 1.34
C ILE A 643 47.40 93.12 0.86
N THR A 644 48.34 94.08 0.82
CA THR A 644 49.74 93.83 0.42
C THR A 644 50.66 93.39 1.59
N LYS A 645 50.16 93.25 2.82
CA LYS A 645 50.99 92.89 4.01
C LYS A 645 50.68 91.55 4.70
N GLU A 646 49.60 90.85 4.36
CA GLU A 646 49.23 89.56 4.97
C GLU A 646 49.46 88.35 4.05
N HIS A 647 50.27 88.50 2.99
CA HIS A 647 50.83 87.36 2.26
C HIS A 647 52.07 86.83 3.00
N THR A 648 51.87 86.25 4.19
CA THR A 648 52.83 85.32 4.82
C THR A 648 52.14 84.59 5.96
N THR A 649 52.31 83.26 6.01
CA THR A 649 51.98 82.29 7.08
C THR A 649 50.55 81.72 7.15
N SER A 650 50.39 80.50 6.60
CA SER A 650 49.43 79.49 7.07
C SER A 650 50.13 78.13 7.10
N THR A 651 50.42 77.68 8.32
CA THR A 651 50.84 76.35 8.79
C THR A 651 49.61 75.41 8.81
N LYS A 652 49.73 74.18 8.32
CA LYS A 652 49.89 72.89 9.06
C LYS A 652 48.74 72.45 9.99
N ASP A 653 48.35 71.19 9.74
CA ASP A 653 47.91 70.13 10.68
C ASP A 653 46.58 70.33 11.43
N SER A 654 45.74 69.33 11.75
CA SER A 654 45.80 67.85 11.82
C SER A 654 44.35 67.31 11.90
N LEU A 655 43.98 66.20 11.25
CA LEU A 655 43.88 64.85 11.84
C LEU A 655 43.39 64.77 13.31
N LYS A 656 42.13 64.38 13.49
CA LYS A 656 41.71 63.30 14.40
C LYS A 656 40.34 62.77 14.03
#